data_AF-A0A7C3CFX8-F1
#
_entry.id   AF-A0A7C3CFX8-F1
#
_cell.length_a   1.000
_cell.length_b   1.000
_cell.length_c   1.000
_cell.angle_alpha   90.00
_cell.angle_beta   90.00
_cell.angle_gamma   90.00
#
_symmetry.space_group_name_H-M   'P 1'
#
loop_
_entity.id
_entity.type
_entity.pdbx_description
1 polymer ?
#
loop_
_entity_poly.entity_id
_entity_poly.type
_entity_poly.pdbx_seq_one_letter_code
_entity_poly.pdbx_strand_id
1 'polypeptide(L)'
;VRDIPTSPKEEIHKQKLLEAYPDIEKLAIKGSENPDLLPEGAITVRMHSVGGWGAITTGKNLAMTLYELLGYEIKANPKYGSEKKGQPTTYYMSAAPEPIPLSCEYHHVDVVLSPDPYVFHHSNPLFGLKKGGSFIIQHSGTEQELWDSLPATTQNYIIDNDIHLYYIDGFKIAREEASDPELQLRMQGNAFQGAFFAGSPLMERAGLDEKKLFEAIEAQLNAKFGAKGKRVVEDNLRVVRRGFKELREVTHKKITVHEGEVIRKAPRLPVMLRQQPEGDGGLSDIHRFWEQTGHFYATGKGNDITADPQQALSLMPASTGVFRDMTNIRFEYPEFIAEKCTACGECYTVCPDSACPGLVNTFGEVFGAAISAIEKAHGPTQYLRRETRNLEKIVRPMIEEAGEEADVNALLGQAIEKLLEASPLEGREKKALSEELAHLQEEIGDFRFAITKPYWTTREKKQKGSGGLFSITINPYTCKGCMECVEVCGDEALISKPQDNHAVARMRKEWDFWLKLPSTSKQFSRIDDLDEKIGALHTLLLEKQNYNSMVCGDGACLGCGEKTAIHLFTATVTALMQPRVEKHLKKLDDLITRLERHIRLKLASGLDLSDAEAIGKVISENADLTLAEMAARLDSQGVSTILDTEWISWATGLLNKLRDLKWRYEEGPTGLGRKEMGIINSTGCTSVWGSTFPFNPYPFPWTSHLFQDSPSVAMGVFEGHMTRMAEGFKAIRMAELELAGKYSHDEHAEEFRRFNWKHFSDEEWLL
;
A
#
# COMPACT_ATOMS: atom_id res chain seq x y z
N VAL A 1 10.67 17.99 21.29
CA VAL A 1 11.35 16.68 21.25
C VAL A 1 10.80 15.83 22.39
N ARG A 2 10.54 14.53 22.19
CA ARG A 2 10.07 13.66 23.28
C ARG A 2 11.24 13.22 24.15
N ASP A 3 10.99 13.14 25.46
CA ASP A 3 12.01 12.80 26.46
C ASP A 3 12.56 11.38 26.28
N ILE A 4 11.75 10.44 25.77
CA ILE A 4 12.17 9.05 25.50
C ILE A 4 11.94 8.73 24.02
N PRO A 5 12.97 8.35 23.25
CA PRO A 5 12.81 7.84 21.89
C PRO A 5 12.17 6.45 21.88
N THR A 6 11.31 6.18 20.89
CA THR A 6 10.64 4.88 20.71
C THR A 6 11.49 3.89 19.91
N SER A 7 12.55 4.36 19.24
CA SER A 7 13.51 3.52 18.50
C SER A 7 14.90 4.18 18.44
N PRO A 8 15.97 3.39 18.18
CA PRO A 8 17.30 3.95 17.93
C PRO A 8 17.35 4.92 16.73
N LYS A 9 16.53 4.68 15.70
CA LYS A 9 16.43 5.60 14.55
C LYS A 9 15.80 6.93 14.95
N GLU A 10 14.78 6.91 15.80
CA GLU A 10 14.18 8.14 16.35
C GLU A 10 15.18 8.89 17.22
N GLU A 11 15.99 8.20 18.01
CA GLU A 11 17.05 8.81 18.83
C GLU A 11 18.05 9.57 17.97
N ILE A 12 18.59 8.95 16.91
CA ILE A 12 19.50 9.59 15.95
C ILE A 12 18.81 10.81 15.30
N HIS A 13 17.54 10.68 14.93
CA HIS A 13 16.79 11.79 14.34
C HIS A 13 16.63 12.96 15.31
N LYS A 14 16.32 12.71 16.59
CA LYS A 14 16.24 13.74 17.62
C LYS A 14 17.58 14.41 17.88
N GLN A 15 18.67 13.65 17.92
CA GLN A 15 20.02 14.21 18.05
C GLN A 15 20.32 15.18 16.91
N LYS A 16 20.09 14.77 15.65
CA LYS A 16 20.23 15.65 14.48
C LYS A 16 19.34 16.89 14.55
N LEU A 17 18.10 16.73 15.05
CA LEU A 17 17.17 17.85 15.20
C LEU A 17 17.64 18.84 16.26
N LEU A 18 18.17 18.36 17.40
CA LEU A 18 18.72 19.19 18.46
C LEU A 18 20.04 19.86 18.05
N GLU A 19 20.87 19.19 17.25
CA GLU A 19 22.07 19.79 16.64
C GLU A 19 21.70 20.96 15.72
N ALA A 20 20.67 20.79 14.89
CA ALA A 20 20.20 21.83 13.97
C ALA A 20 19.38 22.94 14.66
N TYR A 21 18.61 22.58 15.69
CA TYR A 21 17.72 23.49 16.43
C TYR A 21 17.85 23.28 17.95
N PRO A 22 18.93 23.77 18.59
CA PRO A 22 19.23 23.50 20.00
C PRO A 22 18.14 23.94 20.99
N ASP A 23 17.36 24.96 20.62
CA ASP A 23 16.32 25.54 21.48
C ASP A 23 14.91 25.03 21.17
N ILE A 24 14.74 24.06 20.26
CA ILE A 24 13.42 23.60 19.81
C ILE A 24 12.56 23.05 20.96
N GLU A 25 13.17 22.47 21.99
CA GLU A 25 12.45 22.00 23.17
C GLU A 25 11.83 23.13 23.98
N LYS A 26 12.47 24.30 24.01
CA LYS A 26 11.98 25.49 24.73
C LYS A 26 10.74 26.10 24.09
N LEU A 27 10.42 25.71 22.85
CA LEU A 27 9.22 26.15 22.13
C LEU A 27 7.97 25.36 22.55
N ALA A 28 8.13 24.24 23.25
CA ALA A 28 7.00 23.45 23.74
C ALA A 28 6.57 23.91 25.14
N ILE A 29 5.27 24.12 25.33
CA ILE A 29 4.69 24.32 26.66
C ILE A 29 4.27 22.94 27.19
N LYS A 30 4.88 22.50 28.29
CA LYS A 30 4.47 21.29 29.01
C LYS A 30 3.58 21.71 30.19
N GLY A 31 2.36 21.16 30.26
CA GLY A 31 1.52 21.30 31.46
C GLY A 31 2.13 20.54 32.63
N SER A 32 2.01 21.07 33.85
CA SER A 32 2.44 20.40 35.08
C SER A 32 1.49 19.29 35.53
N GLU A 33 0.21 19.40 35.17
CA GLU A 33 -0.87 18.51 35.56
C GLU A 33 -1.97 18.51 34.48
N ASN A 34 -2.76 17.44 34.45
CA ASN A 34 -3.97 17.36 33.62
C ASN A 34 -5.18 17.10 34.54
N PRO A 35 -5.77 18.15 35.14
CA PRO A 35 -6.82 18.00 36.14
C PRO A 35 -8.14 17.54 35.50
N ASP A 36 -8.93 16.76 36.23
CA ASP A 36 -10.31 16.47 35.86
C ASP A 36 -11.19 17.70 36.15
N LEU A 37 -11.71 18.32 35.09
CA LEU A 37 -12.54 19.53 35.17
C LEU A 37 -14.04 19.23 34.94
N LEU A 38 -14.44 17.96 35.03
CA LEU A 38 -15.84 17.57 34.93
C LEU A 38 -16.61 17.94 36.20
N PRO A 39 -17.90 18.34 36.08
CA PRO A 39 -18.76 18.55 37.24
C PRO A 39 -18.88 17.29 38.10
N GLU A 40 -19.16 17.47 39.38
CA GLU A 40 -19.45 16.35 40.28
C GLU A 40 -20.70 15.58 39.80
N GLY A 41 -20.68 14.25 39.93
CA GLY A 41 -21.76 13.40 39.42
C GLY A 41 -21.77 13.21 37.90
N ALA A 42 -20.79 13.76 37.16
CA ALA A 42 -20.67 13.52 35.73
C ALA A 42 -20.34 12.04 35.43
N ILE A 43 -20.85 11.57 34.29
CA ILE A 43 -20.48 10.30 33.67
C ILE A 43 -19.88 10.55 32.30
N THR A 44 -18.73 9.93 32.05
CA THR A 44 -18.02 9.99 30.77
C THR A 44 -18.02 8.64 30.08
N VAL A 45 -18.30 8.70 28.78
CA VAL A 45 -18.42 7.53 27.92
C VAL A 45 -17.52 7.70 26.71
N ARG A 46 -16.73 6.68 26.42
CA ARG A 46 -16.02 6.56 25.14
C ARG A 46 -16.49 5.32 24.42
N MET A 47 -16.81 5.44 23.14
CA MET A 47 -17.22 4.29 22.32
C MET A 47 -16.29 4.12 21.13
N HIS A 48 -15.76 2.92 20.94
CA HIS A 48 -14.93 2.52 19.81
C HIS A 48 -15.75 1.66 18.84
N SER A 49 -15.83 2.06 17.58
CA SER A 49 -16.63 1.38 16.58
C SER A 49 -16.05 1.54 15.19
N VAL A 50 -16.65 0.92 14.18
CA VAL A 50 -16.25 1.04 12.79
C VAL A 50 -17.27 1.88 12.01
N GLY A 51 -16.78 2.74 11.12
CA GLY A 51 -17.62 3.57 10.25
C GLY A 51 -18.63 2.73 9.47
N GLY A 52 -19.91 2.93 9.74
CA GLY A 52 -21.03 2.15 9.17
C GLY A 52 -21.81 1.32 10.19
N TRP A 53 -21.28 1.10 11.41
CA TRP A 53 -21.87 0.22 12.44
C TRP A 53 -22.82 0.93 13.42
N GLY A 54 -23.14 2.20 13.16
CA GLY A 54 -24.19 2.91 13.89
C GLY A 54 -23.77 3.59 15.20
N ALA A 55 -22.48 3.65 15.54
CA ALA A 55 -22.00 4.28 16.78
C ALA A 55 -22.49 5.73 16.99
N ILE A 56 -22.55 6.56 15.95
CA ILE A 56 -23.11 7.93 16.08
C ILE A 56 -24.59 7.87 16.47
N THR A 57 -25.35 6.93 15.91
CA THR A 57 -26.77 6.75 16.25
C THR A 57 -26.92 6.26 17.68
N THR A 58 -26.12 5.28 18.11
CA THR A 58 -26.09 4.80 19.49
C THR A 58 -25.76 5.91 20.47
N GLY A 59 -24.71 6.69 20.20
CA GLY A 59 -24.29 7.80 21.04
C GLY A 59 -25.38 8.87 21.16
N LYS A 60 -26.07 9.21 20.07
CA LYS A 60 -27.22 10.12 20.09
C LYS A 60 -28.41 9.54 20.87
N ASN A 61 -28.72 8.26 20.69
CA ASN A 61 -29.82 7.62 21.43
C ASN A 61 -29.52 7.66 22.93
N LEU A 62 -28.30 7.28 23.31
CA LEU A 62 -27.85 7.29 24.70
C LEU A 62 -27.89 8.69 25.31
N ALA A 63 -27.37 9.70 24.60
CA ALA A 63 -27.42 11.11 25.02
C ALA A 63 -28.84 11.57 25.33
N MET A 64 -29.78 11.29 24.41
CA MET A 64 -31.19 11.65 24.57
C MET A 64 -31.83 10.91 25.75
N THR A 65 -31.54 9.61 25.93
CA THR A 65 -32.05 8.83 27.08
C THR A 65 -31.56 9.42 28.41
N LEU A 66 -30.30 9.84 28.50
CA LEU A 66 -29.74 10.45 29.71
C LEU A 66 -30.38 11.80 30.01
N TYR A 67 -30.62 12.62 28.98
CA TYR A 67 -31.32 13.90 29.13
C TYR A 67 -32.77 13.69 29.59
N GLU A 68 -33.52 12.80 28.96
CA GLU A 68 -34.94 12.59 29.25
C GLU A 68 -35.17 11.92 30.62
N LEU A 69 -34.31 10.98 31.02
CA LEU A 69 -34.45 10.27 32.30
C LEU A 69 -33.94 11.08 33.49
N LEU A 70 -32.81 11.77 33.33
CA LEU A 70 -32.06 12.36 34.45
C LEU A 70 -32.00 13.88 34.40
N GLY A 71 -32.42 14.52 33.30
CA GLY A 71 -32.29 15.96 33.11
C GLY A 71 -30.85 16.43 32.97
N TYR A 72 -29.93 15.52 32.61
CA TYR A 72 -28.50 15.83 32.53
C TYR A 72 -28.16 16.68 31.30
N GLU A 73 -27.27 17.64 31.48
CA GLU A 73 -26.57 18.33 30.41
C GLU A 73 -25.62 17.37 29.69
N ILE A 74 -25.65 17.38 28.36
CA ILE A 74 -24.89 16.43 27.53
C ILE A 74 -23.91 17.16 26.63
N LYS A 75 -22.67 16.68 26.57
CA LYS A 75 -21.72 17.00 25.50
C LYS A 75 -21.29 15.75 24.77
N ALA A 76 -21.22 15.84 23.44
CA ALA A 76 -20.81 14.75 22.58
C ALA A 76 -19.85 15.24 21.51
N ASN A 77 -18.69 14.60 21.41
CA ASN A 77 -17.61 14.90 20.48
C ASN A 77 -17.30 13.65 19.65
N PRO A 78 -18.06 13.36 18.57
CA PRO A 78 -17.76 12.27 17.66
C PRO A 78 -16.49 12.56 16.86
N LYS A 79 -15.53 11.63 16.88
CA LYS A 79 -14.31 11.64 16.08
C LYS A 79 -14.41 10.60 14.97
N TYR A 80 -14.30 11.05 13.74
CA TYR A 80 -14.29 10.23 12.54
C TYR A 80 -13.11 10.62 11.65
N GLY A 81 -12.56 9.64 10.93
CA GLY A 81 -11.54 9.88 9.91
C GLY A 81 -12.13 10.54 8.66
N SER A 82 -11.26 10.88 7.72
CA SER A 82 -11.67 11.34 6.38
C SER A 82 -12.25 10.22 5.52
N GLU A 83 -12.01 8.96 5.89
CA GLU A 83 -12.57 7.80 5.20
C GLU A 83 -14.08 7.67 5.42
N LYS A 84 -14.79 7.38 4.33
CA LYS A 84 -16.26 7.37 4.32
C LYS A 84 -16.89 6.14 5.00
N LYS A 85 -16.19 5.00 5.03
CA LYS A 85 -16.64 3.74 5.66
C LYS A 85 -15.44 2.87 6.07
N GLY A 86 -15.65 1.97 7.04
CA GLY A 86 -14.70 0.89 7.35
C GLY A 86 -13.51 1.26 8.22
N GLN A 87 -13.37 2.52 8.66
CA GLN A 87 -12.33 2.89 9.61
C GLN A 87 -12.82 2.89 11.05
N PRO A 88 -11.91 2.69 12.02
CA PRO A 88 -12.15 3.00 13.41
C PRO A 88 -12.68 4.43 13.60
N THR A 89 -13.71 4.54 14.44
CA THR A 89 -14.33 5.78 14.87
C THR A 89 -14.40 5.77 16.38
N THR A 90 -14.20 6.94 16.98
CA THR A 90 -14.25 7.08 18.44
C THR A 90 -15.29 8.14 18.77
N TYR A 91 -16.25 7.80 19.61
CA TYR A 91 -17.29 8.71 20.07
C TYR A 91 -17.04 9.04 21.54
N TYR A 92 -16.90 10.32 21.84
CA TYR A 92 -16.78 10.81 23.21
C TYR A 92 -18.09 11.45 23.66
N MET A 93 -18.51 11.17 24.89
CA MET A 93 -19.67 11.81 25.50
C MET A 93 -19.46 12.02 26.99
N SER A 94 -19.97 13.12 27.51
CA SER A 94 -20.15 13.33 28.94
C SER A 94 -21.58 13.77 29.22
N ALA A 95 -22.12 13.30 30.34
CA ALA A 95 -23.43 13.71 30.84
C ALA A 95 -23.27 14.13 32.31
N ALA A 96 -23.84 15.25 32.72
CA ALA A 96 -23.71 15.77 34.08
C ALA A 96 -24.99 16.50 34.54
N PRO A 97 -25.24 16.60 35.85
CA PRO A 97 -26.36 17.40 36.38
C PRO A 97 -26.26 18.90 36.11
N GLU A 98 -25.04 19.39 35.84
CA GLU A 98 -24.73 20.81 35.64
C GLU A 98 -24.01 21.05 34.29
N PRO A 99 -24.00 22.29 33.77
CA PRO A 99 -23.35 22.61 32.50
C PRO A 99 -21.89 22.18 32.42
N ILE A 100 -21.53 21.50 31.33
CA ILE A 100 -20.19 20.92 31.15
C ILE A 100 -19.27 21.92 30.43
N PRO A 101 -18.21 22.46 31.06
CA PRO A 101 -17.34 23.44 30.43
C PRO A 101 -16.40 22.82 29.38
N LEU A 102 -16.03 21.55 29.54
CA LEU A 102 -15.07 20.85 28.69
C LEU A 102 -15.58 20.62 27.25
N SER A 103 -14.71 20.74 26.26
CA SER A 103 -14.99 20.45 24.85
C SER A 103 -13.77 19.81 24.17
N CYS A 104 -13.35 18.66 24.68
CA CYS A 104 -12.16 17.95 24.22
C CYS A 104 -12.37 16.42 24.23
N GLU A 105 -11.34 15.67 23.84
CA GLU A 105 -11.25 14.23 24.12
C GLU A 105 -11.07 14.02 25.63
N TYR A 106 -11.69 12.98 26.20
CA TYR A 106 -11.63 12.73 27.64
C TYR A 106 -10.45 11.83 28.01
N HIS A 107 -9.62 12.30 28.97
CA HIS A 107 -8.55 11.54 29.59
C HIS A 107 -8.99 10.74 30.81
N HIS A 108 -10.15 11.07 31.39
CA HIS A 108 -10.77 10.35 32.48
C HIS A 108 -12.12 9.84 32.00
N VAL A 109 -12.25 8.52 31.85
CA VAL A 109 -13.43 7.85 31.28
C VAL A 109 -14.01 6.90 32.31
N ASP A 110 -15.33 6.93 32.53
CA ASP A 110 -16.02 6.02 33.44
C ASP A 110 -16.43 4.72 32.73
N VAL A 111 -16.90 4.81 31.48
CA VAL A 111 -17.37 3.66 30.70
C VAL A 111 -16.80 3.68 29.29
N VAL A 112 -16.22 2.57 28.86
CA VAL A 112 -15.79 2.34 27.48
C VAL A 112 -16.69 1.28 26.83
N LEU A 113 -17.28 1.61 25.68
CA LEU A 113 -18.07 0.67 24.87
C LEU A 113 -17.28 0.32 23.61
N SER A 114 -17.28 -0.95 23.21
CA SER A 114 -16.65 -1.38 21.96
C SER A 114 -17.52 -2.35 21.18
N PRO A 115 -18.46 -1.83 20.36
CA PRO A 115 -19.09 -2.62 19.31
C PRO A 115 -18.09 -3.26 18.34
N ASP A 116 -16.89 -2.70 18.21
CA ASP A 116 -15.80 -3.31 17.46
C ASP A 116 -15.11 -4.44 18.26
N PRO A 117 -15.19 -5.72 17.84
CA PRO A 117 -14.51 -6.83 18.51
C PRO A 117 -12.98 -6.76 18.35
N TYR A 118 -12.47 -6.04 17.36
CA TYR A 118 -11.03 -5.97 17.03
C TYR A 118 -10.36 -4.67 17.51
N VAL A 119 -10.96 -3.96 18.47
CA VAL A 119 -10.51 -2.64 18.94
C VAL A 119 -9.03 -2.57 19.36
N PHE A 120 -8.49 -3.65 19.94
CA PHE A 120 -7.09 -3.74 20.40
C PHE A 120 -6.07 -3.81 19.25
N HIS A 121 -6.51 -4.13 18.04
CA HIS A 121 -5.64 -4.18 16.86
C HIS A 121 -5.22 -2.78 16.39
N HIS A 122 -6.04 -1.75 16.65
CA HIS A 122 -5.82 -0.40 16.13
C HIS A 122 -5.81 0.71 17.18
N SER A 123 -6.30 0.46 18.40
CA SER A 123 -6.37 1.47 19.46
C SER A 123 -6.05 0.89 20.84
N ASN A 124 -5.90 1.78 21.84
CA ASN A 124 -5.89 1.39 23.26
C ASN A 124 -7.24 1.77 23.88
N PRO A 125 -8.22 0.85 23.96
CA PRO A 125 -9.53 1.17 24.52
C PRO A 125 -9.51 1.45 26.03
N LEU A 126 -8.44 1.08 26.74
CA LEU A 126 -8.32 1.25 28.19
C LEU A 126 -7.66 2.58 28.59
N PHE A 127 -7.12 3.35 27.62
CA PHE A 127 -6.43 4.60 27.92
C PHE A 127 -7.34 5.60 28.64
N GLY A 128 -6.98 6.01 29.86
CA GLY A 128 -7.76 6.97 30.62
C GLY A 128 -9.03 6.41 31.28
N LEU A 129 -9.29 5.10 31.16
CA LEU A 129 -10.36 4.46 31.92
C LEU A 129 -10.01 4.50 33.41
N LYS A 130 -10.92 5.06 34.23
CA LYS A 130 -10.72 5.20 35.67
C LYS A 130 -10.60 3.84 36.35
N LYS A 131 -9.93 3.81 37.51
CA LYS A 131 -9.90 2.63 38.38
C LYS A 131 -11.34 2.24 38.76
N GLY A 132 -11.71 0.96 38.64
CA GLY A 132 -13.10 0.52 38.84
C GLY A 132 -14.05 0.88 37.68
N GLY A 133 -13.52 1.37 36.54
CA GLY A 133 -14.31 1.70 35.37
C GLY A 133 -14.76 0.47 34.59
N SER A 134 -15.77 0.65 33.74
CA SER A 134 -16.37 -0.45 32.96
C SER A 134 -15.91 -0.45 31.51
N PHE A 135 -15.49 -1.60 31.01
CA PHE A 135 -15.20 -1.82 29.60
C PHE A 135 -16.10 -2.92 29.04
N ILE A 136 -16.96 -2.57 28.08
CA ILE A 136 -17.94 -3.48 27.47
C ILE A 136 -17.56 -3.73 26.02
N ILE A 137 -17.27 -4.98 25.63
CA ILE A 137 -16.80 -5.34 24.28
C ILE A 137 -17.72 -6.34 23.56
N GLN A 138 -17.79 -6.21 22.23
CA GLN A 138 -18.43 -7.19 21.35
C GLN A 138 -17.64 -8.50 21.35
N HIS A 139 -18.27 -9.61 21.71
CA HIS A 139 -17.66 -10.94 21.66
C HIS A 139 -18.72 -12.03 21.50
N SER A 140 -18.50 -12.98 20.59
CA SER A 140 -19.41 -14.11 20.33
C SER A 140 -18.98 -15.41 21.03
N GLY A 141 -17.77 -15.46 21.58
CA GLY A 141 -17.20 -16.65 22.22
C GLY A 141 -17.46 -16.73 23.72
N THR A 142 -16.69 -17.58 24.39
CA THR A 142 -16.70 -17.75 25.85
C THR A 142 -15.89 -16.67 26.58
N GLU A 143 -16.12 -16.55 27.89
CA GLU A 143 -15.33 -15.69 28.79
C GLU A 143 -13.82 -15.96 28.68
N GLN A 144 -13.44 -17.25 28.68
CA GLN A 144 -12.04 -17.67 28.62
C GLN A 144 -11.40 -17.30 27.26
N GLU A 145 -12.11 -17.53 26.16
CA GLU A 145 -11.63 -17.14 24.82
C GLU A 145 -11.40 -15.63 24.69
N LEU A 146 -12.27 -14.80 25.27
CA LEU A 146 -12.07 -13.36 25.29
C LEU A 146 -10.83 -13.01 26.11
N TRP A 147 -10.72 -13.55 27.33
CA TRP A 147 -9.61 -13.25 28.21
C TRP A 147 -8.26 -13.66 27.61
N ASP A 148 -8.17 -14.85 27.04
CA ASP A 148 -6.96 -15.38 26.39
C ASP A 148 -6.59 -14.64 25.10
N SER A 149 -7.57 -13.97 24.46
CA SER A 149 -7.28 -13.11 23.31
C SER A 149 -6.55 -11.81 23.69
N LEU A 150 -6.62 -11.39 24.96
CA LEU A 150 -5.99 -10.15 25.43
C LEU A 150 -4.50 -10.37 25.75
N PRO A 151 -3.60 -9.44 25.36
CA PRO A 151 -2.20 -9.51 25.74
C PRO A 151 -2.00 -9.47 27.26
N ALA A 152 -0.97 -10.14 27.78
CA ALA A 152 -0.66 -10.18 29.22
C ALA A 152 -0.50 -8.77 29.85
N THR A 153 0.05 -7.81 29.10
CA THR A 153 0.15 -6.41 29.54
C THR A 153 -1.22 -5.74 29.71
N THR A 154 -2.18 -6.04 28.83
CA THR A 154 -3.56 -5.59 28.93
C THR A 154 -4.28 -6.27 30.10
N GLN A 155 -4.09 -7.58 30.26
CA GLN A 155 -4.64 -8.34 31.39
C GLN A 155 -4.14 -7.77 32.73
N ASN A 156 -2.83 -7.51 32.86
CA ASN A 156 -2.24 -6.86 34.04
C ASN A 156 -2.87 -5.50 34.30
N TYR A 157 -2.99 -4.65 33.28
CA TYR A 157 -3.62 -3.33 33.44
C TYR A 157 -5.06 -3.42 33.94
N ILE A 158 -5.85 -4.38 33.42
CA ILE A 158 -7.23 -4.61 33.85
C ILE A 158 -7.29 -5.02 35.32
N ILE A 159 -6.37 -5.88 35.78
CA ILE A 159 -6.30 -6.33 37.18
C ILE A 159 -5.85 -5.19 38.09
N ASP A 160 -4.74 -4.53 37.78
CA ASP A 160 -4.13 -3.48 38.62
C ASP A 160 -5.06 -2.28 38.82
N ASN A 161 -5.88 -1.97 37.81
CA ASN A 161 -6.85 -0.89 37.84
C ASN A 161 -8.27 -1.35 38.17
N ASP A 162 -8.46 -2.60 38.57
CA ASP A 162 -9.77 -3.16 38.95
C ASP A 162 -10.87 -2.88 37.90
N ILE A 163 -10.54 -3.03 36.63
CA ILE A 163 -11.46 -2.72 35.52
C ILE A 163 -12.50 -3.83 35.40
N HIS A 164 -13.78 -3.45 35.32
CA HIS A 164 -14.88 -4.35 35.04
C HIS A 164 -14.97 -4.63 33.55
N LEU A 165 -14.46 -5.78 33.12
CA LEU A 165 -14.52 -6.23 31.73
C LEU A 165 -15.81 -7.02 31.51
N TYR A 166 -16.71 -6.46 30.69
CA TYR A 166 -17.94 -7.09 30.26
C TYR A 166 -17.92 -7.43 28.78
N TYR A 167 -18.70 -8.42 28.38
CA TYR A 167 -18.85 -8.79 26.99
C TYR A 167 -20.29 -9.14 26.63
N ILE A 168 -20.61 -8.94 25.35
CA ILE A 168 -21.94 -9.16 24.78
C ILE A 168 -21.83 -9.52 23.30
N ASP A 169 -22.71 -10.41 22.81
CA ASP A 169 -22.85 -10.68 21.38
C ASP A 169 -23.96 -9.82 20.75
N GLY A 170 -23.68 -8.53 20.58
CA GLY A 170 -24.58 -7.56 19.95
C GLY A 170 -24.94 -7.90 18.51
N PHE A 171 -24.03 -8.52 17.74
CA PHE A 171 -24.33 -9.00 16.39
C PHE A 171 -25.37 -10.10 16.38
N LYS A 172 -25.22 -11.12 17.22
CA LYS A 172 -26.20 -12.21 17.34
C LYS A 172 -27.56 -11.68 17.79
N ILE A 173 -27.60 -10.84 18.83
CA ILE A 173 -28.85 -10.25 19.33
C ILE A 173 -29.54 -9.47 18.21
N ALA A 174 -28.80 -8.61 17.50
CA ALA A 174 -29.37 -7.83 16.41
C ALA A 174 -29.86 -8.71 15.25
N ARG A 175 -29.11 -9.74 14.86
CA ARG A 175 -29.49 -10.67 13.79
C ARG A 175 -30.75 -11.47 14.11
N GLU A 176 -30.91 -11.90 15.35
CA GLU A 176 -32.06 -12.68 15.79
C GLU A 176 -33.33 -11.85 15.94
N GLU A 177 -33.22 -10.57 16.32
CA GLU A 177 -34.37 -9.69 16.55
C GLU A 177 -34.74 -8.81 15.35
N ALA A 178 -33.80 -8.49 14.47
CA ALA A 178 -34.05 -7.59 13.34
C ALA A 178 -34.88 -8.29 12.26
N SER A 179 -36.07 -7.76 12.01
CA SER A 179 -36.94 -8.20 10.92
C SER A 179 -36.40 -7.88 9.51
N ASP A 180 -35.43 -6.97 9.40
CA ASP A 180 -34.82 -6.49 8.14
C ASP A 180 -33.31 -6.78 8.12
N PRO A 181 -32.79 -7.51 7.12
CA PRO A 181 -31.36 -7.79 6.96
C PRO A 181 -30.46 -6.55 6.97
N GLU A 182 -30.89 -5.43 6.39
CA GLU A 182 -30.09 -4.20 6.34
C GLU A 182 -29.95 -3.53 7.72
N LEU A 183 -30.87 -3.82 8.64
CA LEU A 183 -30.87 -3.25 9.99
C LEU A 183 -30.01 -4.04 10.98
N GLN A 184 -29.67 -5.30 10.67
CA GLN A 184 -28.92 -6.20 11.56
C GLN A 184 -27.61 -5.55 12.05
N LEU A 185 -26.83 -4.95 11.15
CA LEU A 185 -25.56 -4.30 11.48
C LEU A 185 -25.72 -2.97 12.25
N ARG A 186 -26.88 -2.32 12.15
CA ARG A 186 -27.14 -1.03 12.81
C ARG A 186 -27.81 -1.20 14.18
N MET A 187 -28.60 -2.27 14.36
CA MET A 187 -29.32 -2.55 15.60
C MET A 187 -28.42 -3.05 16.72
N GLN A 188 -27.22 -3.57 16.43
CA GLN A 188 -26.24 -3.93 17.47
C GLN A 188 -25.97 -2.78 18.44
N GLY A 189 -26.03 -1.53 17.94
CA GLY A 189 -25.85 -0.34 18.74
C GLY A 189 -26.83 -0.21 19.92
N ASN A 190 -28.05 -0.72 19.76
CA ASN A 190 -29.06 -0.72 20.82
C ASN A 190 -28.76 -1.78 21.89
N ALA A 191 -28.12 -2.90 21.51
CA ALA A 191 -27.66 -3.89 22.49
C ALA A 191 -26.61 -3.25 23.41
N PHE A 192 -25.68 -2.47 22.85
CA PHE A 192 -24.69 -1.70 23.61
C PHE A 192 -25.31 -0.58 24.47
N GLN A 193 -26.43 0.01 24.05
CA GLN A 193 -27.18 0.94 24.90
C GLN A 193 -27.74 0.23 26.14
N GLY A 194 -28.33 -0.96 25.97
CA GLY A 194 -28.78 -1.77 27.11
C GLY A 194 -27.63 -2.18 28.02
N ALA A 195 -26.53 -2.65 27.43
CA ALA A 195 -25.33 -3.04 28.15
C ALA A 195 -24.68 -1.88 28.92
N PHE A 196 -24.73 -0.65 28.39
CA PHE A 196 -24.27 0.54 29.10
C PHE A 196 -25.02 0.72 30.42
N PHE A 197 -26.35 0.62 30.43
CA PHE A 197 -27.09 0.78 31.69
C PHE A 197 -26.83 -0.36 32.67
N ALA A 198 -26.71 -1.61 32.19
CA ALA A 198 -26.44 -2.77 33.05
C ALA A 198 -25.01 -2.77 33.65
N GLY A 199 -24.01 -2.39 32.86
CA GLY A 199 -22.59 -2.46 33.25
C GLY A 199 -21.99 -1.14 33.73
N SER A 200 -22.72 -0.03 33.68
CA SER A 200 -22.24 1.27 34.17
C SER A 200 -22.61 1.50 35.63
N PRO A 201 -21.85 2.32 36.37
CA PRO A 201 -22.21 2.73 37.73
C PRO A 201 -23.43 3.69 37.77
N LEU A 202 -24.01 4.05 36.62
CA LEU A 202 -25.05 5.07 36.53
C LEU A 202 -26.35 4.67 37.20
N MET A 203 -26.80 3.41 37.02
CA MET A 203 -28.08 2.98 37.58
C MET A 203 -28.10 3.08 39.11
N GLU A 204 -27.00 2.68 39.75
CA GLU A 204 -26.82 2.78 41.20
C GLU A 204 -26.71 4.25 41.63
N ARG A 205 -25.85 5.05 40.98
CA ARG A 205 -25.64 6.48 41.31
C ARG A 205 -26.91 7.31 41.19
N ALA A 206 -27.74 7.03 40.17
CA ALA A 206 -28.96 7.78 39.90
C ALA A 206 -30.23 7.15 40.53
N GLY A 207 -30.13 6.01 41.22
CA GLY A 207 -31.27 5.31 41.80
C GLY A 207 -32.33 4.91 40.77
N LEU A 208 -31.90 4.55 39.55
CA LEU A 208 -32.80 4.20 38.44
C LEU A 208 -33.33 2.77 38.60
N ASP A 209 -34.63 2.59 38.39
CA ASP A 209 -35.25 1.27 38.29
C ASP A 209 -35.36 0.80 36.84
N GLU A 210 -35.27 -0.53 36.64
CA GLU A 210 -35.30 -1.16 35.30
C GLU A 210 -36.59 -0.80 34.54
N LYS A 211 -37.72 -0.67 35.25
CA LYS A 211 -39.02 -0.42 34.64
C LYS A 211 -39.08 0.97 34.01
N LYS A 212 -38.73 2.02 34.76
CA LYS A 212 -38.67 3.41 34.29
C LYS A 212 -37.67 3.58 33.15
N LEU A 213 -36.52 2.90 33.21
CA LEU A 213 -35.53 2.90 32.15
C LEU A 213 -36.15 2.43 30.82
N PHE A 214 -36.80 1.26 30.82
CA PHE A 214 -37.37 0.72 29.59
C PHE A 214 -38.62 1.47 29.12
N GLU A 215 -39.43 2.05 30.03
CA GLU A 215 -40.55 2.92 29.65
C GLU A 215 -40.06 4.18 28.92
N ALA A 216 -38.99 4.81 29.39
CA ALA A 216 -38.40 5.96 28.72
C ALA A 216 -37.78 5.61 27.37
N ILE A 217 -37.03 4.50 27.29
CA ILE A 217 -36.46 4.01 26.03
C ILE A 217 -37.57 3.68 25.03
N GLU A 218 -38.68 3.07 25.48
CA GLU A 218 -39.83 2.79 24.62
C GLU A 218 -40.50 4.08 24.11
N ALA A 219 -40.67 5.09 24.96
CA ALA A 219 -41.20 6.39 24.55
C ALA A 219 -40.31 7.07 23.48
N GLN A 220 -38.99 7.04 23.68
CA GLN A 220 -38.02 7.56 22.73
C GLN A 220 -38.04 6.82 21.38
N LEU A 221 -38.06 5.48 21.42
CA LEU A 221 -38.13 4.66 20.21
C LEU A 221 -39.45 4.88 19.47
N ASN A 222 -40.57 5.05 20.18
CA ASN A 222 -41.86 5.41 19.60
C ASN A 222 -41.82 6.78 18.91
N ALA A 223 -41.25 7.81 19.57
CA ALA A 223 -41.14 9.15 18.97
C ALA A 223 -40.32 9.14 17.67
N LYS A 224 -39.26 8.32 17.60
CA LYS A 224 -38.32 8.28 16.46
C LYS A 224 -38.74 7.33 15.35
N PHE A 225 -39.25 6.15 15.70
CA PHE A 225 -39.53 5.06 14.75
C PHE A 225 -41.01 4.69 14.67
N GLY A 226 -41.89 5.30 15.46
CA GLY A 226 -43.33 5.00 15.43
C GLY A 226 -43.96 5.18 14.05
N ALA A 227 -43.49 6.17 13.28
CA ALA A 227 -43.90 6.37 11.88
C ALA A 227 -43.49 5.23 10.93
N LYS A 228 -42.47 4.43 11.28
CA LYS A 228 -42.03 3.25 10.52
C LYS A 228 -42.76 1.96 10.93
N GLY A 229 -43.69 2.06 11.87
CA GLY A 229 -44.53 0.97 12.34
C GLY A 229 -44.12 0.44 13.72
N LYS A 230 -45.13 0.00 14.48
CA LYS A 230 -45.00 -0.48 15.86
C LYS A 230 -43.99 -1.63 16.01
N ARG A 231 -43.94 -2.52 15.02
CA ARG A 231 -43.01 -3.66 14.99
C ARG A 231 -41.55 -3.22 15.05
N VAL A 232 -41.16 -2.17 14.34
CA VAL A 232 -39.78 -1.65 14.36
C VAL A 232 -39.41 -1.17 15.77
N VAL A 233 -40.33 -0.49 16.45
CA VAL A 233 -40.14 -0.04 17.84
C VAL A 233 -39.95 -1.24 18.78
N GLU A 234 -40.82 -2.24 18.67
CA GLU A 234 -40.77 -3.45 19.49
C GLU A 234 -39.47 -4.24 19.26
N ASP A 235 -39.03 -4.41 18.02
CA ASP A 235 -37.76 -5.07 17.68
C ASP A 235 -36.57 -4.34 18.33
N ASN A 236 -36.51 -3.01 18.21
CA ASN A 236 -35.44 -2.22 18.82
C ASN A 236 -35.47 -2.32 20.36
N LEU A 237 -36.66 -2.27 20.97
CA LEU A 237 -36.81 -2.39 22.43
C LEU A 237 -36.38 -3.76 22.94
N ARG A 238 -36.70 -4.85 22.22
CA ARG A 238 -36.23 -6.20 22.55
C ARG A 238 -34.71 -6.30 22.49
N VAL A 239 -34.07 -5.70 21.48
CA VAL A 239 -32.61 -5.64 21.39
C VAL A 239 -31.99 -4.93 22.59
N VAL A 240 -32.53 -3.78 23.03
CA VAL A 240 -32.03 -3.09 24.24
C VAL A 240 -32.20 -3.97 25.48
N ARG A 241 -33.38 -4.59 25.67
CA ARG A 241 -33.65 -5.48 26.82
C ARG A 241 -32.72 -6.69 26.84
N ARG A 242 -32.48 -7.32 25.70
CA ARG A 242 -31.52 -8.41 25.58
C ARG A 242 -30.12 -7.94 25.88
N GLY A 243 -29.72 -6.77 25.39
CA GLY A 243 -28.40 -6.22 25.69
C GLY A 243 -28.18 -5.89 27.17
N PHE A 244 -29.24 -5.50 27.88
CA PHE A 244 -29.22 -5.33 29.33
C PHE A 244 -29.07 -6.67 30.08
N LYS A 245 -29.81 -7.70 29.66
CA LYS A 245 -29.90 -8.99 30.38
C LYS A 245 -28.79 -9.98 30.04
N GLU A 246 -28.29 -9.96 28.81
CA GLU A 246 -27.30 -10.92 28.30
C GLU A 246 -25.86 -10.44 28.50
N LEU A 247 -25.66 -9.26 29.10
CA LEU A 247 -24.33 -8.77 29.48
C LEU A 247 -23.68 -9.71 30.49
N ARG A 248 -22.43 -10.08 30.24
CA ARG A 248 -21.65 -10.96 31.12
C ARG A 248 -20.36 -10.30 31.54
N GLU A 249 -19.96 -10.50 32.79
CA GLU A 249 -18.67 -10.03 33.31
C GLU A 249 -17.62 -11.13 33.22
N VAL A 250 -16.39 -10.76 32.87
CA VAL A 250 -15.22 -11.63 33.01
C VAL A 250 -14.79 -11.61 34.46
N THR A 251 -14.99 -12.74 35.14
CA THR A 251 -14.73 -12.92 36.57
C THR A 251 -13.41 -13.65 36.82
N HIS A 252 -12.99 -14.52 35.91
CA HIS A 252 -11.78 -15.33 36.04
C HIS A 252 -10.56 -14.64 35.43
N LYS A 253 -10.03 -13.62 36.12
CA LYS A 253 -8.89 -12.80 35.65
C LYS A 253 -7.53 -13.37 36.07
N LYS A 254 -7.17 -14.58 35.62
CA LYS A 254 -5.80 -15.11 35.82
C LYS A 254 -4.93 -14.75 34.64
N ILE A 255 -3.75 -14.17 34.90
CA ILE A 255 -2.81 -13.83 33.82
C ILE A 255 -2.46 -15.09 33.05
N THR A 256 -2.73 -15.10 31.75
CA THR A 256 -2.34 -16.18 30.85
C THR A 256 -1.08 -15.78 30.11
N VAL A 257 0.01 -16.51 30.38
CA VAL A 257 1.28 -16.36 29.67
C VAL A 257 1.31 -17.41 28.57
N HIS A 258 1.07 -16.99 27.33
CA HIS A 258 1.24 -17.88 26.18
C HIS A 258 2.71 -17.91 25.74
N GLU A 259 3.26 -19.10 25.51
CA GLU A 259 4.53 -19.25 24.78
C GLU A 259 4.34 -18.65 23.38
N GLY A 260 5.00 -17.52 23.13
CA GLY A 260 4.76 -16.70 21.94
C GLY A 260 4.11 -15.36 22.24
N GLU A 261 4.26 -14.83 23.46
CA GLU A 261 3.94 -13.44 23.82
C GLU A 261 4.21 -12.52 22.63
N VAL A 262 3.12 -12.03 22.02
CA VAL A 262 3.19 -10.84 21.18
C VAL A 262 3.37 -9.67 22.14
N ILE A 263 4.57 -9.57 22.74
CA ILE A 263 5.19 -8.28 22.93
C ILE A 263 4.95 -7.58 21.60
N ARG A 264 4.25 -6.43 21.59
CA ARG A 264 4.07 -5.61 20.38
C ARG A 264 5.47 -5.40 19.80
N LYS A 265 5.92 -6.30 18.92
CA LYS A 265 7.15 -6.14 18.17
C LYS A 265 6.91 -4.86 17.41
N ALA A 266 7.83 -3.91 17.52
CA ALA A 266 7.79 -2.69 16.73
C ALA A 266 7.36 -3.07 15.31
N PRO A 267 6.32 -2.44 14.72
CA PRO A 267 5.81 -2.83 13.42
C PRO A 267 6.97 -3.04 12.46
N ARG A 268 7.10 -4.28 11.99
CA ARG A 268 8.10 -4.60 10.96
C ARG A 268 7.80 -3.76 9.74
N LEU A 269 8.84 -3.42 8.98
CA LEU A 269 8.69 -2.69 7.73
C LEU A 269 7.62 -3.37 6.85
N PRO A 270 6.58 -2.64 6.40
CA PRO A 270 5.50 -3.18 5.57
C PRO A 270 6.06 -3.99 4.39
N VAL A 271 5.41 -5.11 4.05
CA VAL A 271 5.90 -6.04 3.02
C VAL A 271 6.07 -5.32 1.68
N MET A 272 5.10 -4.48 1.32
CA MET A 272 5.12 -3.71 0.09
C MET A 272 6.16 -2.57 0.12
N LEU A 273 6.44 -1.99 1.31
CA LEU A 273 7.53 -1.03 1.47
C LEU A 273 8.91 -1.69 1.27
N ARG A 274 9.10 -2.94 1.71
CA ARG A 274 10.34 -3.71 1.44
C ARG A 274 10.63 -3.93 -0.04
N GLN A 275 9.61 -3.80 -0.91
CA GLN A 275 9.78 -3.90 -2.37
C GLN A 275 10.20 -2.58 -3.01
N GLN A 276 10.19 -1.47 -2.27
CA GLN A 276 10.59 -0.15 -2.76
C GLN A 276 12.07 0.10 -2.47
N PRO A 277 12.82 0.76 -3.37
CA PRO A 277 14.21 1.14 -3.11
C PRO A 277 14.29 2.10 -1.91
N GLU A 278 15.35 1.96 -1.12
CA GLU A 278 15.69 2.92 -0.07
C GLU A 278 16.33 4.15 -0.71
N GLY A 279 15.86 5.34 -0.34
CA GLY A 279 16.32 6.60 -0.91
C GLY A 279 17.54 7.18 -0.20
N ASP A 280 17.81 8.46 -0.46
CA ASP A 280 18.90 9.23 0.13
C ASP A 280 18.56 9.82 1.51
N GLY A 281 17.42 9.47 2.12
CA GLY A 281 16.90 10.13 3.31
C GLY A 281 16.31 11.52 3.05
N GLY A 282 16.05 11.89 1.80
CA GLY A 282 15.46 13.16 1.40
C GLY A 282 13.94 13.25 1.58
N LEU A 283 13.34 14.30 1.00
CA LEU A 283 11.90 14.57 1.13
C LEU A 283 11.04 13.49 0.47
N SER A 284 11.47 12.96 -0.67
CA SER A 284 10.80 11.92 -1.44
C SER A 284 11.11 10.49 -0.97
N ASP A 285 11.99 10.31 0.02
CA ASP A 285 12.33 8.99 0.53
C ASP A 285 11.18 8.42 1.39
N ILE A 286 10.54 7.39 0.84
CA ILE A 286 9.41 6.70 1.46
C ILE A 286 9.82 5.90 2.71
N HIS A 287 11.05 5.40 2.81
CA HIS A 287 11.53 4.65 3.98
C HIS A 287 11.77 5.58 5.16
N ARG A 288 12.41 6.73 4.94
CA ARG A 288 12.49 7.80 5.95
C ARG A 288 11.09 8.20 6.43
N PHE A 289 10.18 8.45 5.49
CA PHE A 289 8.84 8.90 5.83
C PHE A 289 8.06 7.85 6.63
N TRP A 290 8.26 6.56 6.37
CA TRP A 290 7.75 5.48 7.22
C TRP A 290 8.27 5.60 8.65
N GLU A 291 9.59 5.70 8.85
CA GLU A 291 10.20 5.75 10.19
C GLU A 291 9.75 6.96 11.01
N GLN A 292 9.59 8.11 10.36
CA GLN A 292 9.24 9.38 11.01
C GLN A 292 7.73 9.64 11.11
N THR A 293 6.92 9.03 10.23
CA THR A 293 5.48 9.32 10.09
C THR A 293 4.64 8.06 9.99
N GLY A 294 4.91 7.21 9.00
CA GLY A 294 4.05 6.06 8.69
C GLY A 294 3.90 5.07 9.85
N HIS A 295 4.99 4.77 10.55
CA HIS A 295 5.02 3.92 11.74
C HIS A 295 4.13 4.45 12.87
N PHE A 296 4.16 5.76 13.09
CA PHE A 296 3.36 6.42 14.12
C PHE A 296 1.86 6.30 13.82
N TYR A 297 1.45 6.56 12.57
CA TYR A 297 0.06 6.34 12.16
C TYR A 297 -0.35 4.86 12.23
N ALA A 298 0.51 3.94 11.77
CA ALA A 298 0.25 2.50 11.80
C ALA A 298 0.11 1.94 13.23
N THR A 299 0.66 2.62 14.24
CA THR A 299 0.57 2.22 15.66
C THR A 299 -0.46 3.00 16.47
N GLY A 300 -1.29 3.82 15.82
CA GLY A 300 -2.29 4.66 16.49
C GLY A 300 -1.68 5.86 17.25
N LYS A 301 -0.43 6.18 16.96
CA LYS A 301 0.38 7.25 17.54
C LYS A 301 0.55 8.41 16.53
N GLY A 302 -0.47 8.75 15.74
CA GLY A 302 -0.37 9.86 14.76
C GLY A 302 -0.10 11.22 15.43
N ASN A 303 -0.67 11.46 16.60
CA ASN A 303 -0.48 12.71 17.38
C ASN A 303 0.90 12.81 18.05
N ASP A 304 1.66 11.73 17.99
CA ASP A 304 2.89 11.51 18.74
C ASP A 304 4.14 11.89 17.91
N ILE A 305 3.95 12.31 16.66
CA ILE A 305 5.02 12.67 15.72
C ILE A 305 5.78 13.90 16.22
N THR A 306 7.10 13.89 16.05
CA THR A 306 7.95 15.03 16.42
C THR A 306 7.76 16.16 15.41
N ALA A 307 7.58 17.39 15.88
CA ALA A 307 7.62 18.55 15.01
C ALA A 307 9.05 18.74 14.46
N ASP A 308 9.21 18.61 13.15
CA ASP A 308 10.47 18.80 12.43
C ASP A 308 10.26 19.58 11.11
N PRO A 309 11.32 20.13 10.49
CA PRO A 309 11.20 20.90 9.26
C PRO A 309 10.62 20.12 8.07
N GLN A 310 10.84 18.81 7.98
CA GLN A 310 10.30 17.98 6.92
C GLN A 310 8.78 17.79 7.08
N GLN A 311 8.29 17.60 8.31
CA GLN A 311 6.86 17.56 8.61
C GLN A 311 6.19 18.90 8.29
N ALA A 312 6.87 20.02 8.57
CA ALA A 312 6.33 21.36 8.30
C ALA A 312 6.03 21.61 6.81
N LEU A 313 6.70 20.89 5.89
CA LEU A 313 6.46 21.02 4.45
C LEU A 313 5.14 20.36 3.99
N SER A 314 4.52 19.51 4.82
CA SER A 314 3.29 18.77 4.50
C SER A 314 3.38 17.96 3.18
N LEU A 315 4.59 17.50 2.83
CA LEU A 315 4.84 16.70 1.65
C LEU A 315 4.74 15.20 1.99
N MET A 316 4.05 14.46 1.14
CA MET A 316 4.02 13.00 1.19
C MET A 316 4.82 12.44 0.02
N PRO A 317 5.73 11.48 0.24
CA PRO A 317 6.29 10.70 -0.84
C PRO A 317 5.19 10.03 -1.69
N ALA A 318 5.53 9.70 -2.93
CA ALA A 318 4.68 8.85 -3.75
C ALA A 318 4.52 7.46 -3.09
N SER A 319 3.45 6.75 -3.40
CA SER A 319 3.21 5.36 -2.98
C SER A 319 3.10 5.10 -1.48
N THR A 320 2.90 6.09 -0.60
CA THR A 320 2.80 5.84 0.85
C THR A 320 1.60 4.98 1.26
N GLY A 321 0.64 4.73 0.36
CA GLY A 321 -0.43 3.75 0.58
C GLY A 321 0.07 2.32 0.83
N VAL A 322 1.30 1.98 0.41
CA VAL A 322 1.95 0.67 0.68
C VAL A 322 2.19 0.39 2.17
N PHE A 323 1.99 1.38 3.03
CA PHE A 323 2.09 1.23 4.48
C PHE A 323 0.91 0.49 5.09
N ARG A 324 -0.24 0.46 4.40
CA ARG A 324 -1.49 -0.08 4.96
C ARG A 324 -1.63 -1.58 4.77
N ASP A 325 -2.36 -2.17 5.70
CA ASP A 325 -2.89 -3.52 5.60
C ASP A 325 -4.43 -3.48 5.73
N MET A 326 -5.11 -3.79 4.63
CA MET A 326 -6.58 -3.77 4.56
C MET A 326 -7.23 -5.08 5.05
N THR A 327 -6.48 -6.06 5.54
CA THR A 327 -7.09 -7.29 6.11
C THR A 327 -8.02 -6.99 7.29
N ASN A 328 -7.78 -5.89 8.01
CA ASN A 328 -8.50 -5.57 9.24
C ASN A 328 -9.87 -4.92 9.01
N ILE A 329 -10.22 -4.56 7.77
CA ILE A 329 -11.45 -3.81 7.47
C ILE A 329 -12.52 -4.61 6.72
N ARG A 330 -12.20 -5.83 6.28
CA ARG A 330 -13.10 -6.69 5.50
C ARG A 330 -13.47 -7.97 6.25
N PHE A 331 -14.70 -8.41 6.07
CA PHE A 331 -15.21 -9.67 6.64
C PHE A 331 -15.12 -10.84 5.68
N GLU A 332 -15.20 -10.57 4.39
CA GLU A 332 -15.14 -11.56 3.33
C GLU A 332 -14.04 -11.19 2.33
N TYR A 333 -13.57 -12.20 1.59
CA TYR A 333 -12.59 -12.04 0.52
C TYR A 333 -13.02 -12.88 -0.70
N PRO A 334 -12.60 -12.47 -1.91
CA PRO A 334 -12.84 -13.28 -3.10
C PRO A 334 -11.87 -14.46 -3.12
N GLU A 335 -12.37 -15.69 -3.12
CA GLU A 335 -11.56 -16.89 -3.31
C GLU A 335 -11.51 -17.27 -4.79
N PHE A 336 -10.31 -17.47 -5.33
CA PHE A 336 -10.07 -17.90 -6.71
C PHE A 336 -10.15 -19.42 -6.89
N ILE A 337 -10.99 -19.86 -7.82
CA ILE A 337 -11.16 -21.25 -8.26
C ILE A 337 -10.58 -21.36 -9.67
N ALA A 338 -9.38 -21.91 -9.79
CA ALA A 338 -8.59 -21.86 -11.02
C ALA A 338 -9.23 -22.64 -12.17
N GLU A 339 -9.83 -23.78 -11.86
CA GLU A 339 -10.43 -24.74 -12.79
C GLU A 339 -11.65 -24.15 -13.53
N LYS A 340 -12.27 -23.11 -12.99
CA LYS A 340 -13.41 -22.40 -13.59
C LYS A 340 -12.99 -21.17 -14.40
N CYS A 341 -11.73 -20.76 -14.35
CA CYS A 341 -11.30 -19.48 -14.89
C CYS A 341 -11.17 -19.52 -16.42
N THR A 342 -11.87 -18.61 -17.11
CA THR A 342 -11.80 -18.46 -18.57
C THR A 342 -10.78 -17.41 -19.04
N ALA A 343 -10.13 -16.72 -18.09
CA ALA A 343 -9.26 -15.57 -18.31
C ALA A 343 -9.90 -14.43 -19.14
N CYS A 344 -11.18 -14.12 -18.86
CA CYS A 344 -11.92 -13.02 -19.49
C CYS A 344 -11.39 -11.61 -19.14
N GLY A 345 -10.81 -11.46 -17.95
CA GLY A 345 -10.20 -10.22 -17.47
C GLY A 345 -11.14 -9.20 -16.84
N GLU A 346 -12.41 -9.54 -16.65
CA GLU A 346 -13.40 -8.63 -16.05
C GLU A 346 -13.08 -8.32 -14.59
N CYS A 347 -12.67 -9.33 -13.81
CA CYS A 347 -12.39 -9.22 -12.38
C CYS A 347 -11.26 -8.22 -12.05
N TYR A 348 -10.16 -8.25 -12.80
CA TYR A 348 -9.03 -7.35 -12.58
C TYR A 348 -9.22 -5.98 -13.23
N THR A 349 -10.15 -5.87 -14.17
CA THR A 349 -10.53 -4.60 -14.82
C THR A 349 -11.46 -3.79 -13.92
N VAL A 350 -12.42 -4.43 -13.23
CA VAL A 350 -13.37 -3.74 -12.34
C VAL A 350 -12.76 -3.38 -10.99
N CYS A 351 -11.69 -4.08 -10.57
CA CYS A 351 -11.10 -3.96 -9.24
C CYS A 351 -10.64 -2.51 -8.94
N PRO A 352 -11.27 -1.79 -7.99
CA PRO A 352 -10.94 -0.40 -7.70
C PRO A 352 -9.67 -0.21 -6.87
N ASP A 353 -9.14 -1.27 -6.26
CA ASP A 353 -8.04 -1.18 -5.28
C ASP A 353 -6.77 -1.91 -5.76
N SER A 354 -6.65 -2.21 -7.05
CA SER A 354 -5.51 -2.94 -7.64
C SER A 354 -5.18 -4.20 -6.82
N ALA A 355 -6.22 -4.93 -6.45
CA ALA A 355 -6.15 -5.98 -5.42
C ALA A 355 -6.35 -7.41 -5.97
N CYS A 356 -6.56 -7.54 -7.28
CA CYS A 356 -6.89 -8.80 -7.93
C CYS A 356 -6.13 -8.87 -9.26
N PRO A 357 -4.78 -8.80 -9.31
CA PRO A 357 -4.03 -8.90 -10.56
C PRO A 357 -4.20 -10.25 -11.24
N GLY A 358 -4.25 -10.23 -12.57
CA GLY A 358 -4.01 -11.40 -13.41
C GLY A 358 -2.56 -11.49 -13.86
N LEU A 359 -2.05 -12.70 -14.05
CA LEU A 359 -0.68 -12.95 -14.51
C LEU A 359 -0.61 -14.22 -15.37
N VAL A 360 0.16 -14.17 -16.46
CA VAL A 360 0.50 -15.34 -17.29
C VAL A 360 2.00 -15.60 -17.24
N ASN A 361 2.39 -16.81 -16.84
CA ASN A 361 3.78 -17.24 -16.82
C ASN A 361 3.96 -18.61 -17.48
N THR A 362 5.13 -18.85 -18.05
CA THR A 362 5.56 -20.18 -18.50
C THR A 362 5.99 -21.04 -17.31
N PHE A 363 6.06 -22.38 -17.48
CA PHE A 363 6.67 -23.25 -16.47
C PHE A 363 8.10 -22.85 -16.13
N GLY A 364 8.90 -22.50 -17.13
CA GLY A 364 10.27 -22.06 -16.92
C GLY A 364 10.37 -20.83 -16.02
N GLU A 365 9.45 -19.87 -16.17
CA GLU A 365 9.38 -18.68 -15.31
C GLU A 365 8.92 -19.03 -13.89
N VAL A 366 7.89 -19.87 -13.74
CA VAL A 366 7.39 -20.33 -12.43
C VAL A 366 8.47 -21.09 -11.67
N PHE A 367 9.07 -22.10 -12.30
CA PHE A 367 10.14 -22.88 -11.71
C PHE A 367 11.40 -22.05 -11.46
N GLY A 368 11.74 -21.13 -12.38
CA GLY A 368 12.87 -20.23 -12.21
C GLY A 368 12.72 -19.30 -11.00
N ALA A 369 11.52 -18.76 -10.78
CA ALA A 369 11.20 -17.95 -9.60
C ALA A 369 11.30 -18.75 -8.30
N ALA A 370 10.71 -19.95 -8.28
CA ALA A 370 10.77 -20.84 -7.12
C ALA A 370 12.22 -21.29 -6.79
N ILE A 371 12.98 -21.72 -7.80
CA ILE A 371 14.39 -22.09 -7.64
C ILE A 371 15.20 -20.93 -7.08
N SER A 372 15.02 -19.71 -7.60
CA SER A 372 15.78 -18.54 -7.13
C SER A 372 15.47 -18.22 -5.66
N ALA A 373 14.23 -18.41 -5.23
CA ALA A 373 13.83 -18.25 -3.83
C ALA A 373 14.45 -19.33 -2.93
N ILE A 374 14.43 -20.60 -3.38
CA ILE A 374 15.07 -21.73 -2.68
C ILE A 374 16.57 -21.49 -2.55
N GLU A 375 17.24 -21.06 -3.61
CA GLU A 375 18.69 -20.83 -3.59
C GLU A 375 19.10 -19.72 -2.62
N LYS A 376 18.24 -18.70 -2.48
CA LYS A 376 18.45 -17.62 -1.50
C LYS A 376 18.27 -18.10 -0.05
N ALA A 377 17.42 -19.09 0.20
CA ALA A 377 17.12 -19.59 1.54
C ALA A 377 18.01 -20.77 1.97
N HIS A 378 18.32 -21.68 1.06
CA HIS A 378 18.95 -22.98 1.33
C HIS A 378 20.32 -23.15 0.66
N GLY A 379 20.77 -22.17 -0.13
CA GLY A 379 22.01 -22.27 -0.93
C GLY A 379 21.79 -22.91 -2.30
N PRO A 380 22.85 -23.03 -3.13
CA PRO A 380 22.73 -23.42 -4.52
C PRO A 380 22.13 -24.83 -4.71
N THR A 381 21.22 -24.96 -5.67
CA THR A 381 20.60 -26.24 -6.04
C THR A 381 21.52 -27.07 -6.94
N GLN A 382 21.59 -28.38 -6.72
CA GLN A 382 22.45 -29.30 -7.48
C GLN A 382 21.71 -29.94 -8.66
N TYR A 383 20.44 -30.28 -8.50
CA TYR A 383 19.67 -31.04 -9.50
C TYR A 383 18.48 -30.26 -10.06
N LEU A 384 17.84 -29.41 -9.25
CA LEU A 384 16.56 -28.77 -9.55
C LEU A 384 16.52 -28.02 -10.89
N ARG A 385 17.57 -27.25 -11.22
CA ARG A 385 17.67 -26.52 -12.50
C ARG A 385 17.68 -27.43 -13.74
N ARG A 386 18.20 -28.66 -13.63
CA ARG A 386 18.21 -29.64 -14.72
C ARG A 386 16.89 -30.40 -14.78
N GLU A 387 16.40 -30.85 -13.63
CA GLU A 387 15.26 -31.76 -13.54
C GLU A 387 13.91 -31.07 -13.78
N THR A 388 13.79 -29.76 -13.60
CA THR A 388 12.57 -28.99 -13.92
C THR A 388 12.15 -29.10 -15.38
N ARG A 389 13.08 -29.29 -16.33
CA ARG A 389 12.75 -29.57 -17.73
C ARG A 389 12.13 -30.96 -17.92
N ASN A 390 12.57 -31.93 -17.13
CA ASN A 390 12.00 -33.28 -17.15
C ASN A 390 10.63 -33.27 -16.45
N LEU A 391 10.49 -32.52 -15.36
CA LEU A 391 9.23 -32.29 -14.68
C LEU A 391 8.19 -31.67 -15.63
N GLU A 392 8.56 -30.64 -16.38
CA GLU A 392 7.69 -30.01 -17.37
C GLU A 392 7.21 -31.02 -18.42
N LYS A 393 8.11 -31.88 -18.94
CA LYS A 393 7.76 -32.92 -19.93
C LYS A 393 6.77 -33.96 -19.38
N ILE A 394 6.73 -34.17 -18.07
CA ILE A 394 5.81 -35.11 -17.42
C ILE A 394 4.46 -34.45 -17.14
N VAL A 395 4.45 -33.24 -16.57
CA VAL A 395 3.22 -32.56 -16.14
C VAL A 395 2.38 -32.08 -17.33
N ARG A 396 3.04 -31.64 -18.41
CA ARG A 396 2.37 -31.04 -19.57
C ARG A 396 1.40 -32.00 -20.29
N PRO A 397 1.77 -33.24 -20.64
CA PRO A 397 0.81 -34.21 -21.20
C PRO A 397 -0.36 -34.50 -20.25
N MET A 398 -0.12 -34.52 -18.94
CA MET A 398 -1.17 -34.73 -17.94
C MET A 398 -2.16 -33.57 -17.93
N ILE A 399 -1.69 -32.33 -18.09
CA ILE A 399 -2.55 -31.14 -18.25
C ILE A 399 -3.30 -31.19 -19.59
N GLU A 400 -2.65 -31.58 -20.69
CA GLU A 400 -3.32 -31.71 -21.99
C GLU A 400 -4.46 -32.74 -21.97
N GLU A 401 -4.30 -33.82 -21.19
CA GLU A 401 -5.34 -34.83 -20.96
C GLU A 401 -6.48 -34.30 -20.08
N ALA A 402 -6.16 -33.56 -19.01
CA ALA A 402 -7.14 -33.00 -18.08
C ALA A 402 -7.92 -31.79 -18.66
N GLY A 403 -7.32 -31.04 -19.58
CA GLY A 403 -7.96 -29.89 -20.24
C GLY A 403 -8.01 -28.63 -19.37
N GLU A 404 -9.06 -27.81 -19.55
CA GLU A 404 -9.20 -26.51 -18.91
C GLU A 404 -9.62 -26.61 -17.42
N GLU A 405 -10.15 -27.76 -16.99
CA GLU A 405 -10.53 -28.06 -15.59
C GLU A 405 -9.37 -28.67 -14.78
N ALA A 406 -8.14 -28.60 -15.29
CA ALA A 406 -6.97 -29.23 -14.66
C ALA A 406 -6.57 -28.55 -13.34
N ASP A 407 -6.50 -29.34 -12.26
CA ASP A 407 -5.81 -28.94 -11.03
C ASP A 407 -4.29 -29.03 -11.23
N VAL A 408 -3.68 -27.92 -11.63
CA VAL A 408 -2.24 -27.85 -11.96
C VAL A 408 -1.36 -28.23 -10.77
N ASN A 409 -1.75 -27.90 -9.54
CA ASN A 409 -0.93 -28.19 -8.36
C ASN A 409 -0.95 -29.68 -8.01
N ALA A 410 -2.12 -30.31 -8.07
CA ALA A 410 -2.23 -31.76 -7.90
C ALA A 410 -1.45 -32.51 -8.99
N LEU A 411 -1.56 -32.08 -10.25
CA LEU A 411 -0.82 -32.69 -11.36
C LEU A 411 0.69 -32.46 -11.23
N LEU A 412 1.13 -31.31 -10.74
CA LEU A 412 2.54 -31.03 -10.46
C LEU A 412 3.08 -31.96 -9.36
N GLY A 413 2.33 -32.18 -8.27
CA GLY A 413 2.69 -33.13 -7.22
C GLY A 413 2.86 -34.56 -7.77
N GLN A 414 1.89 -35.04 -8.56
CA GLN A 414 1.98 -36.35 -9.22
C GLN A 414 3.16 -36.44 -10.20
N ALA A 415 3.47 -35.34 -10.91
CA ALA A 415 4.60 -35.30 -11.82
C ALA A 415 5.95 -35.35 -11.08
N ILE A 416 6.03 -34.75 -9.88
CA ILE A 416 7.20 -34.83 -8.99
C ILE A 416 7.42 -36.28 -8.53
N GLU A 417 6.36 -36.97 -8.11
CA GLU A 417 6.43 -38.39 -7.72
C GLU A 417 6.92 -39.27 -8.88
N LYS A 418 6.31 -39.13 -10.06
CA LYS A 418 6.74 -39.86 -11.27
C LYS A 418 8.19 -39.57 -11.66
N LEU A 419 8.64 -38.33 -11.51
CA LEU A 419 10.02 -37.95 -11.77
C LEU A 419 10.99 -38.63 -10.80
N LEU A 420 10.65 -38.72 -9.52
CA LEU A 420 11.45 -39.41 -8.50
C LEU A 420 11.49 -40.93 -8.72
N GLU A 421 10.39 -41.54 -9.14
CA GLU A 421 10.32 -42.96 -9.48
C GLU A 421 11.18 -43.29 -10.70
N ALA A 422 11.09 -42.47 -11.76
CA ALA A 422 11.84 -42.66 -13.00
C ALA A 422 13.32 -42.25 -12.92
N SER A 423 13.74 -41.57 -11.84
CA SER A 423 15.11 -41.08 -11.69
C SER A 423 16.12 -42.23 -11.52
N PRO A 424 17.21 -42.25 -12.33
CA PRO A 424 18.26 -43.27 -12.24
C PRO A 424 19.24 -43.04 -11.07
N LEU A 425 19.06 -41.99 -10.28
CA LEU A 425 19.90 -41.70 -9.11
C LEU A 425 19.62 -42.69 -7.98
N GLU A 426 20.64 -43.04 -7.20
CA GLU A 426 20.52 -43.97 -6.07
C GLU A 426 21.11 -43.40 -4.77
N GLY A 427 20.71 -43.98 -3.63
CA GLY A 427 21.26 -43.65 -2.32
C GLY A 427 21.17 -42.16 -1.96
N ARG A 428 22.33 -41.52 -1.75
CA ARG A 428 22.43 -40.15 -1.23
C ARG A 428 22.01 -39.08 -2.25
N GLU A 429 22.24 -39.33 -3.54
CA GLU A 429 21.91 -38.40 -4.63
C GLU A 429 20.40 -38.34 -4.87
N LYS A 430 19.71 -39.50 -4.83
CA LYS A 430 18.25 -39.56 -4.92
C LYS A 430 17.58 -38.83 -3.76
N LYS A 431 18.14 -38.96 -2.55
CA LYS A 431 17.66 -38.25 -1.37
C LYS A 431 17.79 -36.73 -1.52
N ALA A 432 18.94 -36.24 -2.00
CA ALA A 432 19.16 -34.82 -2.25
C ALA A 432 18.20 -34.26 -3.30
N LEU A 433 17.98 -34.96 -4.41
CA LEU A 433 16.96 -34.57 -5.40
C LEU A 433 15.54 -34.53 -4.80
N SER A 434 15.20 -35.50 -3.96
CA SER A 434 13.89 -35.53 -3.29
C SER A 434 13.71 -34.36 -2.33
N GLU A 435 14.74 -33.96 -1.60
CA GLU A 435 14.72 -32.78 -0.73
C GLU A 435 14.57 -31.50 -1.55
N GLU A 436 15.32 -31.34 -2.65
CA GLU A 436 15.17 -30.18 -3.54
C GLU A 436 13.78 -30.09 -4.19
N LEU A 437 13.21 -31.21 -4.63
CA LEU A 437 11.86 -31.25 -5.20
C LEU A 437 10.77 -30.98 -4.14
N ALA A 438 10.98 -31.42 -2.89
CA ALA A 438 10.08 -31.08 -1.78
C ALA A 438 10.12 -29.57 -1.51
N HIS A 439 11.30 -28.94 -1.52
CA HIS A 439 11.41 -27.47 -1.41
C HIS A 439 10.74 -26.75 -2.58
N LEU A 440 10.84 -27.28 -3.80
CA LEU A 440 10.11 -26.73 -4.96
C LEU A 440 8.60 -26.77 -4.76
N GLN A 441 8.07 -27.90 -4.29
CA GLN A 441 6.65 -28.05 -4.00
C GLN A 441 6.20 -27.15 -2.85
N GLU A 442 7.02 -26.99 -1.80
CA GLU A 442 6.72 -26.11 -0.66
C GLU A 442 6.70 -24.63 -1.04
N GLU A 443 7.66 -24.21 -1.88
CA GLU A 443 7.84 -22.83 -2.35
C GLU A 443 6.71 -22.40 -3.29
N ILE A 444 6.31 -23.25 -4.23
CA ILE A 444 5.10 -23.02 -5.06
C ILE A 444 3.85 -23.09 -4.18
N GLY A 445 3.80 -24.07 -3.26
CA GLY A 445 2.73 -24.25 -2.29
C GLY A 445 1.36 -24.37 -2.95
N ASP A 446 0.37 -23.69 -2.36
CA ASP A 446 -1.03 -23.71 -2.82
C ASP A 446 -1.32 -22.65 -3.90
N PHE A 447 -0.28 -22.06 -4.53
CA PHE A 447 -0.47 -21.01 -5.53
C PHE A 447 -1.21 -21.56 -6.74
N ARG A 448 -2.40 -21.00 -7.05
CA ARG A 448 -3.33 -21.61 -7.99
C ARG A 448 -3.08 -21.15 -9.43
N PHE A 449 -2.85 -22.10 -10.33
CA PHE A 449 -2.73 -21.87 -11.76
C PHE A 449 -3.93 -22.43 -12.53
N ALA A 450 -4.46 -21.65 -13.45
CA ALA A 450 -5.55 -22.00 -14.34
C ALA A 450 -5.04 -22.29 -15.75
N ILE A 451 -5.65 -23.29 -16.39
CA ILE A 451 -5.42 -23.64 -17.79
C ILE A 451 -6.55 -23.04 -18.61
N THR A 452 -6.23 -22.02 -19.40
CA THR A 452 -7.27 -21.22 -20.05
C THR A 452 -7.14 -21.26 -21.57
N LYS A 453 -8.28 -21.20 -22.25
CA LYS A 453 -8.35 -21.20 -23.71
C LYS A 453 -7.40 -20.21 -24.41
N PRO A 454 -7.31 -18.92 -24.02
CA PRO A 454 -6.45 -17.96 -24.73
C PRO A 454 -4.96 -18.18 -24.49
N TYR A 455 -4.55 -18.61 -23.29
CA TYR A 455 -3.13 -18.68 -22.91
C TYR A 455 -2.54 -20.08 -23.00
N TRP A 456 -3.37 -21.13 -22.94
CA TRP A 456 -2.93 -22.51 -23.08
C TRP A 456 -3.49 -23.17 -24.34
N THR A 457 -4.78 -23.49 -24.37
CA THR A 457 -5.40 -24.36 -25.41
C THR A 457 -5.14 -23.85 -26.82
N THR A 458 -5.34 -22.56 -27.06
CA THR A 458 -5.15 -21.95 -28.38
C THR A 458 -3.68 -21.91 -28.78
N ARG A 459 -2.78 -21.69 -27.82
CA ARG A 459 -1.34 -21.60 -28.05
C ARG A 459 -0.76 -22.97 -28.36
N GLU A 460 -1.14 -23.99 -27.59
CA GLU A 460 -0.73 -25.37 -27.82
C GLU A 460 -1.13 -25.92 -29.18
N LYS A 461 -2.33 -25.55 -29.64
CA LYS A 461 -2.77 -25.91 -31.00
C LYS A 461 -1.92 -25.25 -32.10
N LYS A 462 -1.40 -24.04 -31.86
CA LYS A 462 -0.55 -23.32 -32.83
C LYS A 462 0.91 -23.78 -32.78
N GLN A 463 1.47 -23.92 -31.59
CA GLN A 463 2.84 -24.32 -31.34
C GLN A 463 2.90 -25.13 -30.04
N LYS A 464 3.27 -26.41 -30.14
CA LYS A 464 3.44 -27.26 -28.96
C LYS A 464 4.48 -26.68 -28.02
N GLY A 465 4.18 -26.66 -26.72
CA GLY A 465 5.08 -26.13 -25.69
C GLY A 465 4.98 -24.62 -25.46
N SER A 466 4.03 -23.93 -26.10
CA SER A 466 3.93 -22.45 -26.04
C SER A 466 2.86 -21.92 -25.07
N GLY A 467 2.14 -22.80 -24.40
CA GLY A 467 1.09 -22.52 -23.42
C GLY A 467 1.65 -21.89 -22.15
N GLY A 468 0.92 -20.91 -21.63
CA GLY A 468 1.17 -20.23 -20.37
C GLY A 468 0.16 -20.61 -19.31
N LEU A 469 0.61 -20.63 -18.05
CA LEU A 469 -0.18 -20.80 -16.85
C LEU A 469 -0.76 -19.44 -16.45
N PHE A 470 -2.09 -19.35 -16.35
CA PHE A 470 -2.76 -18.13 -15.90
C PHE A 470 -2.99 -18.18 -14.39
N SER A 471 -2.96 -17.03 -13.71
CA SER A 471 -3.31 -16.94 -12.29
C SER A 471 -4.04 -15.63 -12.00
N ILE A 472 -4.94 -15.68 -11.02
CA ILE A 472 -5.44 -14.51 -10.30
C ILE A 472 -4.93 -14.63 -8.87
N THR A 473 -4.30 -13.58 -8.36
CA THR A 473 -3.82 -13.56 -6.97
C THR A 473 -4.43 -12.40 -6.23
N ILE A 474 -5.05 -12.66 -5.09
CA ILE A 474 -5.65 -11.60 -4.28
C ILE A 474 -4.57 -10.93 -3.45
N ASN A 475 -4.41 -9.63 -3.59
CA ASN A 475 -3.55 -8.82 -2.74
C ASN A 475 -4.24 -8.61 -1.39
N PRO A 476 -3.78 -9.26 -0.30
CA PRO A 476 -4.42 -9.09 1.00
C PRO A 476 -4.27 -7.67 1.55
N TYR A 477 -3.21 -6.95 1.15
CA TYR A 477 -2.87 -5.64 1.70
C TYR A 477 -3.76 -4.53 1.16
N THR A 478 -4.29 -4.66 -0.07
CA THR A 478 -5.14 -3.63 -0.69
C THR A 478 -6.60 -4.05 -0.88
N CYS A 479 -6.91 -5.36 -0.90
CA CYS A 479 -8.28 -5.82 -1.06
C CYS A 479 -9.15 -5.33 0.10
N LYS A 480 -10.26 -4.66 -0.22
CA LYS A 480 -11.21 -4.18 0.80
C LYS A 480 -12.48 -5.04 0.91
N GLY A 481 -12.59 -6.10 0.13
CA GLY A 481 -13.74 -7.02 0.18
C GLY A 481 -15.03 -6.45 -0.41
N CYS A 482 -14.97 -5.66 -1.50
CA CYS A 482 -16.15 -5.11 -2.16
C CYS A 482 -16.95 -6.11 -3.00
N MET A 483 -16.35 -7.26 -3.35
CA MET A 483 -16.94 -8.33 -4.16
C MET A 483 -17.33 -7.97 -5.60
N GLU A 484 -17.02 -6.78 -6.11
CA GLU A 484 -17.21 -6.42 -7.53
C GLU A 484 -16.60 -7.45 -8.48
N CYS A 485 -15.42 -7.99 -8.13
CA CYS A 485 -14.75 -9.02 -8.93
C CYS A 485 -15.48 -10.38 -8.93
N VAL A 486 -16.28 -10.67 -7.90
CA VAL A 486 -17.15 -11.86 -7.81
C VAL A 486 -18.42 -11.61 -8.62
N GLU A 487 -19.02 -10.43 -8.50
CA GLU A 487 -20.25 -10.05 -9.20
C GLU A 487 -20.09 -10.10 -10.73
N VAL A 488 -18.96 -9.63 -11.26
CA VAL A 488 -18.67 -9.72 -12.70
C VAL A 488 -18.23 -11.12 -13.15
N CYS A 489 -17.93 -12.05 -12.24
CA CYS A 489 -17.41 -13.36 -12.61
C CYS A 489 -18.55 -14.33 -12.99
N GLY A 490 -18.97 -14.29 -14.26
CA GLY A 490 -20.04 -15.17 -14.76
C GLY A 490 -19.75 -16.67 -14.70
N ASP A 491 -18.48 -17.06 -14.63
CA ASP A 491 -18.04 -18.47 -14.55
C ASP A 491 -17.89 -18.98 -13.10
N GLU A 492 -18.16 -18.15 -12.09
CA GLU A 492 -17.95 -18.47 -10.66
C GLU A 492 -16.50 -18.90 -10.33
N ALA A 493 -15.52 -18.42 -11.10
CA ALA A 493 -14.09 -18.59 -10.81
C ALA A 493 -13.63 -17.73 -9.62
N LEU A 494 -14.45 -16.78 -9.16
CA LEU A 494 -14.27 -16.05 -7.91
C LEU A 494 -15.55 -16.20 -7.09
N ILE A 495 -15.43 -16.58 -5.83
CA ILE A 495 -16.57 -16.72 -4.90
C ILE A 495 -16.29 -15.98 -3.59
N SER A 496 -17.34 -15.47 -2.92
CA SER A 496 -17.18 -14.85 -1.60
C SER A 496 -16.94 -15.91 -0.53
N LYS A 497 -15.96 -15.67 0.35
CA LYS A 497 -15.68 -16.49 1.54
C LYS A 497 -15.47 -15.62 2.77
N PRO A 498 -15.96 -16.05 3.96
CA PRO A 498 -15.57 -15.45 5.23
C PRO A 498 -14.06 -15.46 5.42
N GLN A 499 -13.53 -14.35 5.91
CA GLN A 499 -12.11 -14.22 6.21
C GLN A 499 -11.82 -14.68 7.65
N ASP A 500 -10.79 -15.51 7.79
CA ASP A 500 -10.17 -15.87 9.06
C ASP A 500 -8.64 -15.70 8.98
N ASN A 501 -7.95 -15.98 10.09
CA ASN A 501 -6.49 -15.85 10.16
C ASN A 501 -5.76 -16.83 9.22
N HIS A 502 -6.33 -17.99 8.94
CA HIS A 502 -5.75 -18.98 8.02
C HIS A 502 -5.84 -18.49 6.57
N ALA A 503 -6.99 -17.95 6.16
CA ALA A 503 -7.19 -17.34 4.86
C ALA A 503 -6.25 -16.15 4.63
N VAL A 504 -6.07 -15.29 5.63
CA VAL A 504 -5.11 -14.17 5.54
C VAL A 504 -3.68 -14.66 5.41
N ALA A 505 -3.27 -15.66 6.19
CA ALA A 505 -1.94 -16.25 6.10
C ALA A 505 -1.68 -16.87 4.72
N ARG A 506 -2.67 -17.58 4.17
CA ARG A 506 -2.63 -18.15 2.82
C ARG A 506 -2.49 -17.08 1.75
N MET A 507 -3.37 -16.06 1.73
CA MET A 507 -3.30 -14.96 0.77
C MET A 507 -1.95 -14.23 0.83
N ARG A 508 -1.36 -14.07 2.02
CA ARG A 508 -0.01 -13.49 2.15
C ARG A 508 1.06 -14.37 1.53
N LYS A 509 1.01 -15.70 1.73
CA LYS A 509 1.95 -16.64 1.09
C LYS A 509 1.79 -16.62 -0.44
N GLU A 510 0.55 -16.66 -0.93
CA GLU A 510 0.25 -16.58 -2.36
C GLU A 510 0.75 -15.26 -2.96
N TRP A 511 0.53 -14.13 -2.28
CA TRP A 511 1.04 -12.82 -2.70
C TRP A 511 2.56 -12.73 -2.69
N ASP A 512 3.22 -13.29 -1.68
CA ASP A 512 4.69 -13.34 -1.61
C ASP A 512 5.27 -14.15 -2.77
N PHE A 513 4.60 -15.22 -3.21
CA PHE A 513 4.99 -15.95 -4.42
C PHE A 513 4.71 -15.14 -5.70
N TRP A 514 3.54 -14.48 -5.79
CA TRP A 514 3.22 -13.59 -6.90
C TRP A 514 4.27 -12.50 -7.06
N LEU A 515 4.78 -11.89 -5.99
CA LEU A 515 5.83 -10.88 -6.05
C LEU A 515 7.13 -11.41 -6.70
N LYS A 516 7.47 -12.69 -6.50
CA LYS A 516 8.65 -13.35 -7.06
C LYS A 516 8.51 -13.71 -8.54
N LEU A 517 7.29 -13.96 -9.01
CA LEU A 517 7.02 -14.26 -10.42
C LEU A 517 7.38 -13.06 -11.32
N PRO A 518 7.90 -13.28 -12.54
CA PRO A 518 8.11 -12.19 -13.48
C PRO A 518 6.78 -11.62 -14.00
N SER A 519 6.83 -10.42 -14.56
CA SER A 519 5.69 -9.83 -15.28
C SER A 519 5.29 -10.72 -16.48
N THR A 520 4.03 -10.62 -16.92
CA THR A 520 3.58 -11.33 -18.12
C THR A 520 4.42 -10.90 -19.32
N SER A 521 5.01 -11.89 -20.00
CA SER A 521 5.82 -11.66 -21.19
C SER A 521 4.98 -11.13 -22.35
N LYS A 522 5.58 -10.26 -23.19
CA LYS A 522 4.95 -9.69 -24.40
C LYS A 522 4.40 -10.77 -25.35
N GLN A 523 4.92 -12.00 -25.30
CA GLN A 523 4.40 -13.12 -26.10
C GLN A 523 2.95 -13.53 -25.77
N PHE A 524 2.48 -13.19 -24.56
CA PHE A 524 1.10 -13.42 -24.12
C PHE A 524 0.23 -12.17 -24.25
N SER A 525 0.79 -11.03 -24.67
CA SER A 525 -0.01 -9.86 -25.02
C SER A 525 -0.96 -10.20 -26.16
N ARG A 526 -2.19 -9.69 -26.04
CA ARG A 526 -3.24 -9.84 -27.06
C ARG A 526 -3.66 -8.47 -27.60
N ILE A 527 -2.78 -7.48 -27.45
CA ILE A 527 -2.92 -6.13 -28.01
C ILE A 527 -2.05 -6.08 -29.25
N ASP A 528 -2.68 -5.87 -30.41
CA ASP A 528 -1.98 -5.78 -31.68
C ASP A 528 -1.44 -4.36 -31.89
N ASP A 529 -2.24 -3.35 -31.55
CA ASP A 529 -1.87 -1.94 -31.60
C ASP A 529 -2.59 -1.17 -30.49
N LEU A 530 -1.82 -0.56 -29.59
CA LEU A 530 -2.38 0.17 -28.45
C LEU A 530 -2.88 1.58 -28.84
N ASP A 531 -2.19 2.26 -29.76
CA ASP A 531 -2.55 3.61 -30.21
C ASP A 531 -3.85 3.56 -31.05
N GLU A 532 -4.00 2.53 -31.89
CA GLU A 532 -5.20 2.29 -32.70
C GLU A 532 -6.29 1.46 -31.98
N LYS A 533 -6.04 1.07 -30.72
CA LYS A 533 -6.98 0.33 -29.86
C LYS A 533 -7.39 -1.04 -30.43
N ILE A 534 -6.47 -1.72 -31.10
CA ILE A 534 -6.68 -3.00 -31.77
C ILE A 534 -6.28 -4.15 -30.84
N GLY A 535 -7.20 -5.09 -30.61
CA GLY A 535 -6.98 -6.29 -29.81
C GLY A 535 -7.70 -6.28 -28.46
N ALA A 536 -7.26 -7.14 -27.54
CA ALA A 536 -7.85 -7.33 -26.22
C ALA A 536 -7.20 -6.38 -25.20
N LEU A 537 -7.67 -5.13 -25.14
CA LEU A 537 -7.06 -4.07 -24.31
C LEU A 537 -6.97 -4.40 -22.82
N HIS A 538 -7.92 -5.16 -22.25
CA HIS A 538 -7.86 -5.57 -20.84
C HIS A 538 -6.57 -6.35 -20.51
N THR A 539 -5.93 -6.98 -21.50
CA THR A 539 -4.66 -7.70 -21.28
C THR A 539 -3.48 -6.80 -20.94
N LEU A 540 -3.61 -5.47 -21.11
CA LEU A 540 -2.61 -4.51 -20.62
C LEU A 540 -2.39 -4.64 -19.12
N LEU A 541 -3.43 -5.05 -18.37
CA LEU A 541 -3.41 -5.21 -16.91
C LEU A 541 -2.73 -6.50 -16.45
N LEU A 542 -2.30 -7.38 -17.36
CA LEU A 542 -1.49 -8.55 -17.02
C LEU A 542 -0.01 -8.20 -16.82
N GLU A 543 0.42 -7.04 -17.29
CA GLU A 543 1.75 -6.52 -17.01
C GLU A 543 1.77 -5.84 -15.64
N LYS A 544 2.72 -6.26 -14.79
CA LYS A 544 2.81 -5.77 -13.41
C LYS A 544 2.99 -4.26 -13.32
N GLN A 545 3.76 -3.67 -14.23
CA GLN A 545 4.00 -2.21 -14.22
C GLN A 545 2.72 -1.44 -14.53
N ASN A 546 1.93 -1.88 -15.51
CA ASN A 546 0.65 -1.27 -15.86
C ASN A 546 -0.37 -1.46 -14.73
N TYR A 547 -0.46 -2.67 -14.19
CA TYR A 547 -1.36 -2.98 -13.08
C TYR A 547 -1.02 -2.18 -11.82
N ASN A 548 0.26 -2.01 -11.51
CA ASN A 548 0.73 -1.21 -10.37
C ASN A 548 0.87 0.29 -10.69
N SER A 549 0.26 0.79 -11.76
CA SER A 549 0.13 2.23 -12.03
C SER A 549 -0.62 2.97 -10.90
N MET A 550 -1.32 2.23 -10.05
CA MET A 550 -1.73 2.64 -8.71
C MET A 550 -1.32 1.55 -7.69
N VAL A 551 -0.72 1.95 -6.57
CA VAL A 551 -0.38 1.01 -5.48
C VAL A 551 -1.50 0.86 -4.45
N CYS A 552 -2.49 1.76 -4.50
CA CYS A 552 -3.66 1.77 -3.62
C CYS A 552 -3.26 1.79 -2.14
N GLY A 553 -4.07 1.22 -1.24
CA GLY A 553 -3.85 1.36 0.21
C GLY A 553 -4.33 2.72 0.76
N ASP A 554 -5.34 3.29 0.12
CA ASP A 554 -5.98 4.56 0.49
C ASP A 554 -7.35 4.39 1.15
N GLY A 555 -7.93 5.52 1.56
CA GLY A 555 -9.19 5.61 2.30
C GLY A 555 -10.49 5.61 1.47
N ALA A 556 -10.46 5.27 0.18
CA ALA A 556 -11.67 5.23 -0.64
C ALA A 556 -12.69 4.18 -0.16
N CYS A 557 -13.96 4.41 -0.50
CA CYS A 557 -15.05 3.47 -0.26
C CYS A 557 -14.78 2.09 -0.88
N LEU A 558 -15.41 1.05 -0.31
CA LEU A 558 -15.55 -0.25 -0.95
C LEU A 558 -16.29 -0.09 -2.29
N GLY A 559 -15.77 -0.67 -3.38
CA GLY A 559 -16.43 -0.61 -4.70
C GLY A 559 -16.41 0.77 -5.35
N CYS A 560 -15.37 1.58 -5.10
CA CYS A 560 -15.33 2.96 -5.61
C CYS A 560 -15.13 3.01 -7.14
N GLY A 561 -16.18 3.30 -7.89
CA GLY A 561 -16.12 3.41 -9.36
C GLY A 561 -15.19 4.51 -9.89
N GLU A 562 -14.95 5.60 -9.13
CA GLU A 562 -13.95 6.62 -9.50
C GLU A 562 -12.56 6.00 -9.62
N LYS A 563 -12.20 5.09 -8.70
CA LYS A 563 -10.89 4.47 -8.67
C LYS A 563 -10.70 3.48 -9.82
N THR A 564 -11.71 2.69 -10.14
CA THR A 564 -11.67 1.80 -11.32
C THR A 564 -11.36 2.61 -12.58
N ALA A 565 -12.05 3.73 -12.80
CA ALA A 565 -11.80 4.59 -13.96
C ALA A 565 -10.38 5.18 -13.95
N ILE A 566 -9.89 5.65 -12.80
CA ILE A 566 -8.54 6.23 -12.68
C ILE A 566 -7.47 5.15 -12.87
N HIS A 567 -7.64 3.95 -12.31
CA HIS A 567 -6.68 2.85 -12.46
C HIS A 567 -6.55 2.42 -13.92
N LEU A 568 -7.67 2.31 -14.64
CA LEU A 568 -7.64 2.03 -16.09
C LEU A 568 -6.96 3.16 -16.86
N PHE A 569 -7.23 4.42 -16.52
CA PHE A 569 -6.57 5.57 -17.13
C PHE A 569 -5.05 5.56 -16.90
N THR A 570 -4.61 5.41 -15.65
CA THR A 570 -3.18 5.39 -15.31
C THR A 570 -2.48 4.18 -15.91
N ALA A 571 -3.12 3.01 -15.94
CA ALA A 571 -2.56 1.81 -16.54
C ALA A 571 -2.37 1.99 -18.06
N THR A 572 -3.34 2.63 -18.73
CA THR A 572 -3.26 2.92 -20.17
C THR A 572 -2.14 3.92 -20.48
N VAL A 573 -2.02 5.02 -19.72
CA VAL A 573 -0.93 5.98 -19.92
C VAL A 573 0.43 5.32 -19.67
N THR A 574 0.54 4.48 -18.64
CA THR A 574 1.78 3.74 -18.35
C THR A 574 2.16 2.81 -19.50
N ALA A 575 1.18 2.07 -20.05
CA ALA A 575 1.39 1.18 -21.18
C ALA A 575 1.80 1.92 -22.47
N LEU A 576 1.26 3.11 -22.71
CA LEU A 576 1.61 3.96 -23.86
C LEU A 576 3.01 4.56 -23.75
N MET A 577 3.40 5.00 -22.55
CA MET A 577 4.66 5.72 -22.33
C MET A 577 5.89 4.81 -22.29
N GLN A 578 5.77 3.60 -21.72
CA GLN A 578 6.89 2.65 -21.62
C GLN A 578 7.66 2.43 -22.93
N PRO A 579 7.04 2.02 -24.05
CA PRO A 579 7.78 1.79 -25.30
C PRO A 579 8.38 3.07 -25.88
N ARG A 580 7.75 4.23 -25.65
CA ARG A 580 8.26 5.54 -26.10
C ARG A 580 9.53 5.91 -25.33
N VAL A 581 9.53 5.73 -24.01
CA VAL A 581 10.71 5.95 -23.16
C VAL A 581 11.83 4.96 -23.48
N GLU A 582 11.53 3.67 -23.70
CA GLU A 582 12.52 2.68 -24.13
C GLU A 582 13.21 3.09 -25.43
N LYS A 583 12.45 3.59 -26.42
CA LYS A 583 12.99 4.09 -27.69
C LYS A 583 13.85 5.34 -27.46
N HIS A 584 13.39 6.26 -26.62
CA HIS A 584 14.12 7.48 -26.29
C HIS A 584 15.46 7.19 -25.60
N LEU A 585 15.49 6.27 -24.62
CA LEU A 585 16.70 5.84 -23.93
C LEU A 585 17.72 5.22 -24.90
N LYS A 586 17.27 4.36 -25.82
CA LYS A 586 18.14 3.81 -26.88
C LYS A 586 18.74 4.90 -27.77
N LYS A 587 17.96 5.93 -28.11
CA LYS A 587 18.43 7.09 -28.87
C LYS A 587 19.49 7.86 -28.09
N LEU A 588 19.27 8.11 -26.80
CA LEU A 588 20.22 8.78 -25.93
C LEU A 588 21.54 7.99 -25.82
N ASP A 589 21.46 6.67 -25.68
CA ASP A 589 22.63 5.81 -25.61
C ASP A 589 23.50 5.82 -26.87
N ASP A 590 22.87 5.72 -28.05
CA ASP A 590 23.59 5.87 -29.32
C ASP A 590 24.26 7.24 -29.41
N LEU A 591 23.52 8.30 -29.07
CA LEU A 591 24.00 9.67 -29.16
C LEU A 591 25.18 9.94 -28.22
N ILE A 592 25.09 9.49 -26.96
CA ILE A 592 26.16 9.58 -25.96
C ILE A 592 27.39 8.84 -26.46
N THR A 593 27.23 7.61 -26.93
CA THR A 593 28.34 6.77 -27.42
C THR A 593 29.04 7.41 -28.62
N ARG A 594 28.26 7.92 -29.57
CA ARG A 594 28.79 8.58 -30.78
C ARG A 594 29.48 9.90 -30.45
N LEU A 595 28.88 10.71 -29.59
CA LEU A 595 29.48 11.98 -29.16
C LEU A 595 30.77 11.76 -28.38
N GLU A 596 30.81 10.77 -27.48
CA GLU A 596 32.02 10.40 -26.76
C GLU A 596 33.13 9.94 -27.72
N ARG A 597 32.79 9.09 -28.70
CA ARG A 597 33.75 8.69 -29.74
C ARG A 597 34.22 9.88 -30.58
N HIS A 598 33.32 10.79 -30.95
CA HIS A 598 33.64 12.00 -31.71
C HIS A 598 34.62 12.90 -30.95
N ILE A 599 34.38 13.13 -29.66
CA ILE A 599 35.28 13.87 -28.77
C ILE A 599 36.65 13.20 -28.70
N ARG A 600 36.70 11.87 -28.49
CA ARG A 600 37.98 11.13 -28.46
C ARG A 600 38.75 11.23 -29.77
N LEU A 601 38.07 11.13 -30.90
CA LEU A 601 38.69 11.22 -32.23
C LEU A 601 39.21 12.64 -32.52
N LYS A 602 38.45 13.70 -32.19
CA LYS A 602 38.91 15.08 -32.35
C LYS A 602 40.11 15.40 -31.47
N LEU A 603 40.12 14.91 -30.22
CA LEU A 603 41.27 15.02 -29.32
C LEU A 603 42.50 14.28 -29.89
N ALA A 604 42.30 13.09 -30.44
CA ALA A 604 43.35 12.31 -31.06
C ALA A 604 43.88 12.94 -32.36
N SER A 605 43.02 13.56 -33.19
CA SER A 605 43.43 14.25 -34.41
C SER A 605 44.17 15.56 -34.16
N GLY A 606 43.95 16.17 -32.98
CA GLY A 606 44.69 17.36 -32.56
C GLY A 606 46.14 17.05 -32.22
N LEU A 607 46.46 15.81 -31.83
CA LEU A 607 47.81 15.35 -31.51
C LEU A 607 48.63 15.10 -32.79
N ASP A 608 49.68 15.90 -33.00
CA ASP A 608 50.65 15.65 -34.06
C ASP A 608 51.55 14.45 -33.67
N LEU A 609 51.31 13.30 -34.32
CA LEU A 609 52.07 12.07 -34.11
C LEU A 609 53.27 11.92 -35.05
N SER A 610 53.59 12.95 -35.84
CA SER A 610 54.67 12.86 -36.84
C SER A 610 56.08 13.00 -36.25
N ASP A 611 56.21 13.51 -35.02
CA ASP A 611 57.48 13.61 -34.29
C ASP A 611 57.67 12.44 -33.31
N ALA A 612 58.20 11.33 -33.84
CA ALA A 612 58.47 10.12 -33.07
C ALA A 612 59.54 10.33 -31.96
N GLU A 613 60.37 11.37 -32.07
CA GLU A 613 61.47 11.64 -31.14
C GLU A 613 60.96 12.38 -29.88
N ALA A 614 60.03 13.32 -30.05
CA ALA A 614 59.31 13.98 -28.96
C ALA A 614 58.44 13.00 -28.16
N ILE A 615 57.73 12.10 -28.85
CA ILE A 615 56.89 11.06 -28.21
C ILE A 615 57.74 10.07 -27.42
N GLY A 616 58.88 9.64 -27.97
CA GLY A 616 59.82 8.73 -27.30
C GLY A 616 60.35 9.29 -25.98
N LYS A 617 60.65 10.59 -25.92
CA LYS A 617 61.08 11.28 -24.69
C LYS A 617 60.00 11.29 -23.61
N VAL A 618 58.76 11.63 -23.97
CA VAL A 618 57.65 11.72 -23.00
C VAL A 618 57.30 10.35 -22.40
N ILE A 619 57.32 9.29 -23.21
CA ILE A 619 57.06 7.91 -22.76
C ILE A 619 58.21 7.36 -21.91
N SER A 620 59.46 7.77 -22.18
CA SER A 620 60.62 7.30 -21.42
C SER A 620 60.68 7.82 -19.97
N GLU A 621 59.97 8.90 -19.66
CA GLU A 621 60.00 9.56 -18.34
C GLU A 621 58.89 9.08 -17.39
N ASN A 622 57.82 8.43 -17.87
CA ASN A 622 56.80 7.77 -17.05
C ASN A 622 55.95 6.79 -17.89
N ALA A 623 55.79 5.56 -17.39
CA ALA A 623 55.11 4.48 -18.12
C ALA A 623 53.57 4.58 -18.12
N ASP A 624 52.98 5.34 -17.19
CA ASP A 624 51.53 5.52 -17.03
C ASP A 624 51.16 7.01 -17.14
N LEU A 625 50.98 7.51 -18.36
CA LEU A 625 50.49 8.87 -18.63
C LEU A 625 49.09 8.82 -19.23
N THR A 626 48.20 9.70 -18.78
CA THR A 626 46.89 9.89 -19.42
C THR A 626 47.03 10.68 -20.72
N LEU A 627 46.11 10.49 -21.67
CA LEU A 627 46.14 11.18 -22.98
C LEU A 627 46.14 12.71 -22.85
N ALA A 628 45.50 13.25 -21.80
CA ALA A 628 45.45 14.68 -21.52
C ALA A 628 46.78 15.22 -20.97
N GLU A 629 47.46 14.48 -20.10
CA GLU A 629 48.78 14.85 -19.58
C GLU A 629 49.87 14.77 -20.66
N MET A 630 49.76 13.77 -21.54
CA MET A 630 50.63 13.63 -22.70
C MET A 630 50.45 14.79 -23.68
N ALA A 631 49.19 15.18 -23.97
CA ALA A 631 48.88 16.34 -24.81
C ALA A 631 49.42 17.65 -24.24
N ALA A 632 49.21 17.93 -22.95
CA ALA A 632 49.68 19.15 -22.29
C ALA A 632 51.22 19.27 -22.27
N ARG A 633 51.93 18.14 -22.16
CA ARG A 633 53.40 18.11 -22.21
C ARG A 633 53.95 18.31 -23.62
N LEU A 634 53.30 17.73 -24.63
CA LEU A 634 53.66 17.94 -26.04
C LEU A 634 53.45 19.41 -26.46
N ASP A 635 52.41 20.06 -25.94
CA ASP A 635 52.10 21.47 -26.20
C ASP A 635 53.16 22.43 -25.61
N SER A 636 53.76 22.08 -24.46
CA SER A 636 54.80 22.88 -23.79
C SER A 636 56.12 23.00 -24.57
N GLN A 637 56.33 22.16 -25.59
CA GLN A 637 57.54 22.17 -26.43
C GLN A 637 57.37 22.86 -27.80
N GLY A 638 56.22 23.51 -28.06
CA GLY A 638 56.03 24.36 -29.24
C GLY A 638 55.65 23.62 -30.52
N VAL A 639 55.20 22.37 -30.42
CA VAL A 639 54.49 21.69 -31.52
C VAL A 639 53.05 22.24 -31.53
N SER A 640 52.57 22.78 -32.65
CA SER A 640 51.27 23.44 -32.71
C SER A 640 50.09 22.44 -32.66
N THR A 641 49.83 21.89 -31.49
CA THR A 641 48.58 21.21 -31.13
C THR A 641 47.52 22.29 -30.87
N ILE A 642 46.81 22.76 -31.90
CA ILE A 642 45.65 23.67 -31.67
C ILE A 642 44.49 22.83 -31.11
N LEU A 643 44.56 22.50 -29.82
CA LEU A 643 43.43 21.94 -29.08
C LEU A 643 42.42 23.08 -28.85
N ASP A 644 41.26 23.00 -29.51
CA ASP A 644 40.15 23.93 -29.29
C ASP A 644 39.53 23.69 -27.90
N THR A 645 40.09 24.37 -26.89
CA THR A 645 39.69 24.24 -25.50
C THR A 645 38.24 24.67 -25.26
N GLU A 646 37.74 25.63 -26.04
CA GLU A 646 36.36 26.09 -25.94
C GLU A 646 35.39 25.02 -26.46
N TRP A 647 35.68 24.44 -27.62
CA TRP A 647 34.91 23.33 -28.16
C TRP A 647 34.94 22.10 -27.24
N ILE A 648 36.10 21.74 -26.67
CA ILE A 648 36.21 20.61 -25.74
C ILE A 648 35.34 20.85 -24.50
N SER A 649 35.42 22.04 -23.90
CA SER A 649 34.60 22.38 -22.73
C SER A 649 33.10 22.34 -23.06
N TRP A 650 32.71 22.89 -24.20
CA TRP A 650 31.33 22.85 -24.68
C TRP A 650 30.84 21.41 -24.94
N ALA A 651 31.61 20.61 -25.69
CA ALA A 651 31.25 19.25 -26.08
C ALA A 651 31.19 18.29 -24.88
N THR A 652 32.11 18.43 -23.92
CA THR A 652 32.07 17.67 -22.66
C THR A 652 30.91 18.11 -21.77
N GLY A 653 30.60 19.41 -21.72
CA GLY A 653 29.40 19.92 -21.06
C GLY A 653 28.11 19.37 -21.69
N LEU A 654 28.06 19.28 -23.02
CA LEU A 654 26.93 18.70 -23.75
C LEU A 654 26.78 17.20 -23.48
N LEU A 655 27.89 16.45 -23.48
CA LEU A 655 27.91 15.04 -23.13
C LEU A 655 27.39 14.81 -21.70
N ASN A 656 27.79 15.65 -20.74
CA ASN A 656 27.31 15.58 -19.37
C ASN A 656 25.82 15.87 -19.26
N LYS A 657 25.27 16.82 -20.04
CA LYS A 657 23.83 17.07 -20.10
C LYS A 657 23.05 15.86 -20.64
N LEU A 658 23.57 15.17 -21.66
CA LEU A 658 22.94 13.96 -22.18
C LEU A 658 22.98 12.81 -21.17
N ARG A 659 24.11 12.65 -20.47
CA ARG A 659 24.25 11.65 -19.39
C ARG A 659 23.31 11.94 -18.21
N ASP A 660 23.20 13.20 -17.78
CA ASP A 660 22.23 13.63 -16.76
C ASP A 660 20.79 13.38 -17.22
N LEU A 661 20.46 13.69 -18.48
CA LEU A 661 19.13 13.41 -19.04
C LEU A 661 18.82 11.92 -19.01
N LYS A 662 19.74 11.07 -19.48
CA LYS A 662 19.59 9.61 -19.42
C LYS A 662 19.40 9.12 -17.98
N TRP A 663 20.27 9.56 -17.06
CA TRP A 663 20.20 9.21 -15.65
C TRP A 663 18.85 9.59 -15.02
N ARG A 664 18.27 10.75 -15.37
CA ARG A 664 16.94 11.16 -14.89
C ARG A 664 15.82 10.25 -15.36
N TYR A 665 15.94 9.64 -16.54
CA TYR A 665 14.93 8.70 -17.04
C TYR A 665 15.08 7.32 -16.39
N GLU A 666 16.30 6.85 -16.11
CA GLU A 666 16.55 5.50 -15.58
C GLU A 666 16.50 5.42 -14.05
N GLU A 667 17.14 6.36 -13.35
CA GLU A 667 17.35 6.29 -11.89
C GLU A 667 16.76 7.52 -11.20
N GLY A 668 17.21 8.71 -11.57
CA GLY A 668 16.86 9.96 -10.90
C GLY A 668 17.16 9.95 -9.38
N PRO A 669 16.71 11.00 -8.64
CA PRO A 669 16.98 11.11 -7.21
C PRO A 669 16.32 10.02 -6.34
N THR A 670 15.27 9.38 -6.84
CA THR A 670 14.50 8.36 -6.10
C THR A 670 14.90 6.92 -6.44
N GLY A 671 15.82 6.72 -7.40
CA GLY A 671 16.19 5.40 -7.91
C GLY A 671 15.12 4.72 -8.76
N LEU A 672 14.04 5.42 -9.12
CA LEU A 672 12.89 4.89 -9.87
C LEU A 672 12.71 5.53 -11.25
N GLY A 673 13.66 6.37 -11.67
CA GLY A 673 13.64 7.08 -12.93
C GLY A 673 12.53 8.12 -13.03
N ARG A 674 12.33 8.63 -14.24
CA ARG A 674 11.25 9.57 -14.53
C ARG A 674 9.93 8.82 -14.62
N LYS A 675 8.91 9.36 -13.95
CA LYS A 675 7.54 8.82 -14.01
C LYS A 675 6.82 9.23 -15.29
N GLU A 676 5.95 8.34 -15.74
CA GLU A 676 5.20 8.41 -17.01
C GLU A 676 4.14 9.51 -17.02
N MET A 677 3.73 9.99 -15.84
CA MET A 677 2.74 11.05 -15.70
C MET A 677 2.88 11.80 -14.37
N GLY A 678 2.11 12.89 -14.24
CA GLY A 678 1.78 13.51 -12.96
C GLY A 678 0.32 13.98 -12.98
N ILE A 679 -0.30 14.09 -11.81
CA ILE A 679 -1.71 14.48 -11.68
C ILE A 679 -1.86 15.76 -10.88
N ILE A 680 -2.68 16.67 -11.39
CA ILE A 680 -3.15 17.87 -10.69
C ILE A 680 -4.65 17.69 -10.52
N ASN A 681 -5.07 17.55 -9.27
CA ASN A 681 -6.41 17.10 -8.93
C ASN A 681 -7.18 18.20 -8.21
N SER A 682 -8.43 18.43 -8.62
CA SER A 682 -9.35 19.30 -7.86
C SER A 682 -9.68 18.68 -6.51
N THR A 683 -9.98 19.52 -5.52
CA THR A 683 -10.53 19.06 -4.25
C THR A 683 -11.83 18.29 -4.46
N GLY A 684 -11.95 17.09 -3.89
CA GLY A 684 -13.12 16.24 -4.05
C GLY A 684 -12.87 14.85 -3.51
N CYS A 685 -13.71 13.87 -3.87
CA CYS A 685 -13.49 12.48 -3.47
C CYS A 685 -12.08 12.00 -3.85
N THR A 686 -11.66 12.25 -5.09
CA THR A 686 -10.35 11.86 -5.63
C THR A 686 -9.18 12.47 -4.87
N SER A 687 -9.31 13.68 -4.32
CA SER A 687 -8.28 14.26 -3.45
C SER A 687 -8.37 13.73 -2.01
N VAL A 688 -9.58 13.47 -1.51
CA VAL A 688 -9.76 12.94 -0.16
C VAL A 688 -9.12 11.57 -0.02
N TRP A 689 -9.46 10.61 -0.88
CA TRP A 689 -8.79 9.30 -0.81
C TRP A 689 -7.39 9.34 -1.41
N GLY A 690 -7.11 10.19 -2.40
CA GLY A 690 -5.79 10.31 -3.02
C GLY A 690 -4.71 10.92 -2.12
N SER A 691 -5.08 11.72 -1.11
CA SER A 691 -4.11 12.44 -0.28
C SER A 691 -4.53 12.64 1.16
N THR A 692 -5.28 11.69 1.75
CA THR A 692 -5.47 11.67 3.22
C THR A 692 -4.15 11.30 3.87
N PHE A 693 -3.53 12.27 4.53
CA PHE A 693 -2.25 12.08 5.19
C PHE A 693 -2.29 10.92 6.22
N PRO A 694 -1.30 10.00 6.23
CA PRO A 694 -0.06 10.00 5.43
C PRO A 694 -0.12 9.13 4.17
N PHE A 695 -1.30 8.74 3.68
CA PHE A 695 -1.48 7.74 2.63
C PHE A 695 -1.72 8.35 1.25
N ASN A 696 -0.99 7.85 0.25
CA ASN A 696 -1.06 8.25 -1.15
C ASN A 696 -0.99 6.99 -2.05
N PRO A 697 -2.03 6.71 -2.87
CA PRO A 697 -2.07 5.54 -3.72
C PRO A 697 -1.29 5.69 -5.05
N TYR A 698 -0.81 6.88 -5.38
CA TYR A 698 -0.19 7.18 -6.66
C TYR A 698 1.33 6.99 -6.63
N PRO A 699 1.92 6.22 -7.57
CA PRO A 699 3.37 6.01 -7.69
C PRO A 699 4.09 7.10 -8.48
N PHE A 700 3.48 8.28 -8.62
CA PHE A 700 3.99 9.39 -9.41
C PHE A 700 3.60 10.73 -8.78
N PRO A 701 4.20 11.87 -9.22
CA PRO A 701 3.89 13.18 -8.67
C PRO A 701 2.39 13.50 -8.75
N TRP A 702 1.82 13.88 -7.61
CA TRP A 702 0.41 14.23 -7.47
C TRP A 702 0.30 15.49 -6.64
N THR A 703 -0.59 16.39 -7.01
CA THR A 703 -0.89 17.58 -6.20
C THR A 703 -2.37 17.96 -6.29
N SER A 704 -2.86 18.57 -5.21
CA SER A 704 -4.15 19.22 -5.16
C SER A 704 -3.94 20.59 -4.56
N HIS A 705 -4.40 21.64 -5.25
CA HIS A 705 -4.35 23.00 -4.75
C HIS A 705 -5.70 23.39 -4.13
N LEU A 706 -6.65 23.89 -4.92
CA LEU A 706 -8.02 24.17 -4.48
C LEU A 706 -9.04 23.45 -5.35
N PHE A 707 -10.32 23.61 -4.98
CA PHE A 707 -11.42 23.01 -5.72
C PHE A 707 -11.54 23.57 -7.14
N GLN A 708 -11.43 24.89 -7.26
CA GLN A 708 -11.81 25.66 -8.44
C GLN A 708 -10.69 25.94 -9.45
N ASP A 709 -9.43 25.66 -9.13
CA ASP A 709 -8.29 26.17 -9.90
C ASP A 709 -7.35 25.11 -10.47
N SER A 710 -7.70 23.82 -10.36
CA SER A 710 -6.90 22.74 -10.93
C SER A 710 -6.53 22.93 -12.41
N PRO A 711 -7.38 23.48 -13.31
CA PRO A 711 -6.95 23.73 -14.69
C PRO A 711 -5.89 24.83 -14.80
N SER A 712 -5.95 25.86 -13.96
CA SER A 712 -4.97 26.96 -13.96
C SER A 712 -3.62 26.48 -13.41
N VAL A 713 -3.65 25.67 -12.35
CA VAL A 713 -2.46 25.02 -11.81
C VAL A 713 -1.87 24.05 -12.83
N ALA A 714 -2.71 23.28 -13.53
CA ALA A 714 -2.30 22.38 -14.60
C ALA A 714 -1.56 23.11 -15.72
N MET A 715 -2.08 24.24 -16.18
CA MET A 715 -1.42 25.05 -17.20
C MET A 715 -0.04 25.53 -16.73
N GLY A 716 0.08 26.07 -15.52
CA GLY A 716 1.36 26.55 -14.99
C GLY A 716 2.40 25.44 -14.79
N VAL A 717 2.00 24.30 -14.23
CA VAL A 717 2.89 23.13 -14.06
C VAL A 717 3.30 22.56 -15.41
N PHE A 718 2.37 22.47 -16.37
CA PHE A 718 2.65 22.03 -17.73
C PHE A 718 3.69 22.94 -18.40
N GLU A 719 3.50 24.26 -18.41
CA GLU A 719 4.46 25.21 -18.99
C GLU A 719 5.85 25.12 -18.34
N GLY A 720 5.89 24.98 -17.01
CA GLY A 720 7.13 24.76 -16.27
C GLY A 720 7.82 23.46 -16.67
N HIS A 721 7.07 22.36 -16.77
CA HIS A 721 7.59 21.06 -17.17
C HIS A 721 8.10 21.07 -18.62
N MET A 722 7.33 21.65 -19.54
CA MET A 722 7.67 21.80 -20.94
C MET A 722 8.94 22.65 -21.14
N THR A 723 9.13 23.69 -20.34
CA THR A 723 10.37 24.49 -20.34
C THR A 723 11.58 23.65 -19.90
N ARG A 724 11.42 22.78 -18.91
CA ARG A 724 12.48 21.85 -18.48
C ARG A 724 12.77 20.76 -19.51
N MET A 725 11.73 20.24 -20.18
CA MET A 725 11.86 19.30 -21.29
C MET A 725 12.67 19.89 -22.45
N ALA A 726 12.45 21.17 -22.76
CA ALA A 726 13.11 21.84 -23.87
C ALA A 726 14.65 21.84 -23.73
N GLU A 727 15.17 21.93 -22.51
CA GLU A 727 16.63 21.86 -22.27
C GLU A 727 17.22 20.49 -22.64
N GLY A 728 16.46 19.41 -22.43
CA GLY A 728 16.86 18.05 -22.83
C GLY A 728 16.89 17.89 -24.34
N PHE A 729 15.81 18.27 -25.03
CA PHE A 729 15.73 18.20 -26.50
C PHE A 729 16.73 19.12 -27.19
N LYS A 730 16.98 20.30 -26.60
CA LYS A 730 18.06 21.19 -27.04
C LYS A 730 19.43 20.52 -27.00
N ALA A 731 19.76 19.81 -25.91
CA ALA A 731 21.00 19.05 -25.83
C ALA A 731 21.09 17.94 -26.88
N ILE A 732 19.98 17.22 -27.12
CA ILE A 732 19.92 16.19 -28.17
C ILE A 732 20.18 16.80 -29.55
N ARG A 733 19.46 17.86 -29.92
CA ARG A 733 19.60 18.51 -31.23
C ARG A 733 20.99 19.11 -31.44
N MET A 734 21.58 19.74 -30.42
CA MET A 734 22.97 20.23 -30.48
C MET A 734 23.95 19.09 -30.76
N ALA A 735 23.80 17.94 -30.10
CA ALA A 735 24.67 16.79 -30.30
C ALA A 735 24.48 16.16 -31.68
N GLU A 736 23.24 16.07 -32.17
CA GLU A 736 22.94 15.61 -33.52
C GLU A 736 23.56 16.53 -34.59
N LEU A 737 23.48 17.85 -34.42
CA LEU A 737 24.09 18.82 -35.32
C LEU A 737 25.63 18.74 -35.32
N GLU A 738 26.26 18.63 -34.14
CA GLU A 738 27.72 18.49 -34.04
C GLU A 738 28.20 17.20 -34.71
N LEU A 739 27.52 16.07 -34.45
CA LEU A 739 27.84 14.79 -35.06
C LEU A 739 27.61 14.77 -36.58
N ALA A 740 26.72 15.64 -37.08
CA ALA A 740 26.51 15.85 -38.51
C ALA A 740 27.52 16.85 -39.12
N GLY A 741 28.38 17.48 -38.31
CA GLY A 741 29.29 18.55 -38.75
C GLY A 741 28.58 19.84 -39.16
N LYS A 742 27.35 20.06 -38.68
CA LYS A 742 26.49 21.20 -39.03
C LYS A 742 26.34 22.22 -37.90
N TYR A 743 26.88 21.95 -36.73
CA TYR A 743 26.80 22.87 -35.61
C TYR A 743 27.75 24.05 -35.81
N SER A 744 27.20 25.27 -35.72
CA SER A 744 27.94 26.53 -35.69
C SER A 744 27.45 27.34 -34.50
N HIS A 745 28.34 27.68 -33.57
CA HIS A 745 27.97 28.41 -32.36
C HIS A 745 27.34 29.76 -32.69
N ASP A 746 27.92 30.51 -33.63
CA ASP A 746 27.44 31.86 -33.98
C ASP A 746 26.06 31.86 -34.65
N GLU A 747 25.75 30.81 -35.43
CA GLU A 747 24.46 30.69 -36.13
C GLU A 747 23.37 30.12 -35.22
N HIS A 748 23.70 29.11 -34.40
CA HIS A 748 22.71 28.33 -33.68
C HIS A 748 22.50 28.81 -32.23
N ALA A 749 23.40 29.62 -31.66
CA ALA A 749 23.27 30.08 -30.27
C ALA A 749 21.98 30.89 -30.04
N GLU A 750 21.61 31.78 -30.97
CA GLU A 750 20.38 32.58 -30.86
C GLU A 750 19.12 31.72 -31.00
N GLU A 751 19.11 30.76 -31.94
CA GLU A 751 18.01 29.81 -32.13
C GLU A 751 17.78 29.00 -30.85
N PHE A 752 18.82 28.37 -30.32
CA PHE A 752 18.73 27.57 -29.11
C PHE A 752 18.46 28.39 -27.84
N ARG A 753 18.73 29.70 -27.85
CA ARG A 753 18.33 30.60 -26.76
C ARG A 753 16.82 30.85 -26.74
N ARG A 754 16.16 30.79 -27.89
CA ARG A 754 14.70 30.94 -28.04
C ARG A 754 13.95 29.60 -28.07
N PHE A 755 14.67 28.49 -28.20
CA PHE A 755 14.11 27.14 -28.21
C PHE A 755 13.25 26.89 -26.97
N ASN A 756 12.04 26.42 -27.21
CA ASN A 756 11.02 26.14 -26.21
C ASN A 756 10.05 25.10 -26.79
N TRP A 757 9.08 24.67 -25.98
CA TRP A 757 8.14 23.60 -26.32
C TRP A 757 7.27 23.83 -27.56
N LYS A 758 7.15 25.07 -28.05
CA LYS A 758 6.49 25.35 -29.34
C LYS A 758 7.30 24.89 -30.56
N HIS A 759 8.57 24.54 -30.35
CA HIS A 759 9.48 24.04 -31.40
C HIS A 759 9.65 22.52 -31.35
N PHE A 760 8.89 21.83 -30.48
CA PHE A 760 8.95 20.38 -30.39
C PHE A 760 8.40 19.75 -31.68
N SER A 761 9.04 18.66 -32.12
CA SER A 761 8.46 17.79 -33.14
C SER A 761 7.27 17.02 -32.57
N ASP A 762 6.46 16.42 -33.44
CA ASP A 762 5.35 15.56 -32.99
C ASP A 762 5.86 14.37 -32.15
N GLU A 763 7.04 13.83 -32.47
CA GLU A 763 7.65 12.75 -31.67
C GLU A 763 8.11 13.24 -30.29
N GLU A 764 8.65 14.46 -30.20
CA GLU A 764 9.03 15.09 -28.92
C GLU A 764 7.81 15.44 -28.07
N TRP A 765 6.65 15.72 -28.68
CA TRP A 765 5.39 15.93 -27.97
C TRP A 765 4.77 14.67 -27.38
N LEU A 766 5.07 13.51 -27.97
CA LEU A 766 4.58 12.21 -27.49
C LEU A 766 5.40 11.65 -26.31
N LEU A 767 6.53 12.28 -25.99
CA LEU A 767 7.47 11.94 -24.90
C LEU A 767 7.28 12.84 -23.68
#